data_AF-A0A951UEP1-F1
#
_entry.id   AF-A0A951UEP1-F1
#
_cell.length_a   1.000
_cell.length_b   1.000
_cell.length_c   1.000
_cell.angle_alpha   90.00
_cell.angle_beta   90.00
_cell.angle_gamma   90.00
#
_symmetry.space_group_name_H-M   'P 1'
#
loop_
_entity.id
_entity.type
_entity.pdbx_description
1 polymer ?
#
loop_
_entity_poly.entity_id
_entity_poly.type
_entity_poly.pdbx_seq_one_letter_code
_entity_poly.pdbx_strand_id
1 'polypeptide(L)'
;MCPIGVRTSHSTHALETGLAKLWLLLVGVNQYEDEQIPCLRYSALDCQGLGEALNAATQGFPQKEVIIHHDFSHQQPQLENVRASLRHIAAATKPIDTVVFYFSGHGMLDSLSQQVVLCLQDTQKENLIDTGLKLQELLQLLENCSAQQQLLLLDACHSGSMTLLGAKGEDPQRNPTQELVEVLRQRAAQRKGFYALLSCDREQQSWEFPQLGHGVFTYYLIRGLRGEAADSQGVIEVDGLYRYVYHQTLAYIDKANQQLRVINQLKKGRGDTSIHSEYPAQTPKRIVEGVGEVILGLKPEKTVASQHPRQALIVEGLPKSHSSALSKILSTAGDFETDYWTVKDKNPQSDVRKAIQKCLLSQSFAESTTTSTTSEEAATVFLYLRGQIQEIEQGEAVLLLSDDVVLYRSWLRKQLRRCRSQQIIILDCPLQEGIVSVRDWLEELQLSLDEGQCLIVAAAPPHENERFACCLLETLNQANQLSGLTAAGLITQLQIELAKTDIQLYFWLSGSQGIIEVLPGKTLFSGESIEQKAEDIGSLPDDLSSAVGIDYTHLRDLLQAKRWLEADRETTTLMLKVAGHNEQQYLDAQSLESFPCKDLNTINKLWINYSHGRFGFSIQHRIWQSIKNNSATDPVLSLMIGSAKVAASESCIDFANRVGWRLKDSWVNYDALIWQGEAPIGHLPYVGFFEQVWRVKLLGIWEWHSAIATAAWWELCVTLFSRIETCKDEFIECL
;
A
#
# COMPACT_ATOMS: atom_id res chain seq x y z
N MET A 1 18.75 25.66 -35.03
CA MET A 1 18.79 25.56 -33.55
C MET A 1 18.09 24.28 -33.16
N CYS A 2 18.80 23.44 -32.42
CA CYS A 2 18.59 22.00 -32.26
C CYS A 2 17.68 21.66 -31.06
N PRO A 3 17.04 20.47 -31.00
CA PRO A 3 16.21 20.04 -29.88
C PRO A 3 17.01 19.31 -28.77
N ILE A 4 16.56 19.49 -27.53
CA ILE A 4 17.11 19.00 -26.24
C ILE A 4 16.20 17.86 -25.72
N GLY A 5 16.75 16.92 -24.93
CA GLY A 5 16.11 15.69 -24.43
C GLY A 5 14.90 15.84 -23.50
N VAL A 6 14.60 14.74 -22.77
CA VAL A 6 13.46 14.50 -21.84
C VAL A 6 12.90 15.79 -21.22
N ARG A 7 11.59 16.01 -21.46
CA ARG A 7 10.90 17.31 -21.38
C ARG A 7 10.00 17.47 -20.15
N THR A 8 9.76 18.75 -19.84
CA THR A 8 8.70 19.30 -18.98
C THR A 8 7.35 19.43 -19.72
N SER A 9 6.28 18.95 -19.07
CA SER A 9 4.83 19.19 -19.17
C SER A 9 4.05 19.57 -20.46
N HIS A 10 4.61 19.84 -21.65
CA HIS A 10 3.79 20.30 -22.80
C HIS A 10 4.11 19.75 -24.21
N SER A 11 4.70 18.56 -24.41
CA SER A 11 4.64 17.97 -25.77
C SER A 11 4.70 16.46 -25.85
N THR A 12 3.68 15.85 -26.45
CA THR A 12 3.61 14.47 -26.96
C THR A 12 4.57 14.19 -28.14
N HIS A 13 5.25 15.22 -28.67
CA HIS A 13 6.06 15.16 -29.88
C HIS A 13 7.24 14.16 -29.86
N ALA A 14 7.82 13.79 -28.71
CA ALA A 14 8.97 12.88 -28.68
C ALA A 14 8.59 11.42 -29.07
N LEU A 15 7.46 10.92 -28.54
CA LEU A 15 6.86 9.65 -28.95
C LEU A 15 6.45 9.68 -30.44
N GLU A 16 5.96 10.83 -30.92
CA GLU A 16 5.54 11.02 -32.31
C GLU A 16 6.72 11.05 -33.30
N THR A 17 7.90 11.55 -32.89
CA THR A 17 9.07 11.69 -33.80
C THR A 17 9.88 10.40 -33.99
N GLY A 18 9.89 9.48 -33.01
CA GLY A 18 10.58 8.19 -33.10
C GLY A 18 12.11 8.23 -33.20
N LEU A 19 12.75 9.36 -32.87
CA LEU A 19 14.20 9.55 -33.03
C LEU A 19 15.05 9.08 -31.84
N ALA A 20 14.47 9.04 -30.63
CA ALA A 20 15.15 8.63 -29.40
C ALA A 20 15.10 7.12 -29.22
N LYS A 21 16.21 6.49 -28.82
CA LYS A 21 16.27 5.05 -28.55
C LYS A 21 16.26 4.76 -27.05
N LEU A 22 15.45 3.79 -26.64
CA LEU A 22 15.42 3.25 -25.28
C LEU A 22 16.31 1.99 -25.20
N TRP A 23 17.31 2.03 -24.31
CA TRP A 23 18.22 0.92 -24.05
C TRP A 23 17.90 0.31 -22.70
N LEU A 24 17.54 -0.98 -22.67
CA LEU A 24 17.12 -1.70 -21.48
C LEU A 24 18.11 -2.85 -21.25
N LEU A 25 18.88 -2.79 -20.16
CA LEU A 25 19.74 -3.88 -19.71
C LEU A 25 19.24 -4.40 -18.37
N LEU A 26 18.72 -5.63 -18.35
CA LEU A 26 18.18 -6.26 -17.16
C LEU A 26 19.04 -7.47 -16.77
N VAL A 27 19.41 -7.55 -15.50
CA VAL A 27 20.24 -8.63 -14.96
C VAL A 27 19.56 -9.22 -13.73
N GLY A 28 19.33 -10.53 -13.71
CA GLY A 28 18.75 -11.24 -12.57
C GLY A 28 19.54 -12.51 -12.27
N VAL A 29 19.93 -12.72 -11.02
CA VAL A 29 20.79 -13.85 -10.64
C VAL A 29 20.17 -14.66 -9.50
N ASN A 30 19.71 -15.87 -9.81
CA ASN A 30 19.22 -16.83 -8.84
C ASN A 30 20.35 -17.74 -8.33
N GLN A 31 21.14 -18.30 -9.24
CA GLN A 31 22.14 -19.31 -8.94
C GLN A 31 23.55 -18.73 -9.08
N TYR A 32 24.38 -19.04 -8.09
CA TYR A 32 25.79 -18.65 -8.03
C TYR A 32 26.63 -19.93 -8.10
N GLU A 33 27.74 -19.87 -8.83
CA GLU A 33 28.69 -20.99 -8.95
C GLU A 33 29.45 -21.23 -7.63
N ASP A 34 29.66 -20.16 -6.84
CA ASP A 34 30.23 -20.25 -5.50
C ASP A 34 29.15 -20.62 -4.48
N GLU A 35 29.26 -21.83 -3.91
CA GLU A 35 28.33 -22.36 -2.89
C GLU A 35 28.26 -21.52 -1.61
N GLN A 36 29.23 -20.63 -1.37
CA GLN A 36 29.21 -19.72 -0.22
C GLN A 36 28.27 -18.51 -0.41
N ILE A 37 27.79 -18.29 -1.63
CA ILE A 37 26.79 -17.28 -1.97
C ILE A 37 25.42 -17.99 -2.05
N PRO A 38 24.46 -17.68 -1.16
CA PRO A 38 23.16 -18.33 -1.17
C PRO A 38 22.42 -18.15 -2.50
N CYS A 39 21.70 -19.19 -2.93
CA CYS A 39 20.81 -19.06 -4.08
C CYS A 39 19.56 -18.24 -3.72
N LEU A 40 19.13 -17.40 -4.67
CA LEU A 40 17.86 -16.68 -4.64
C LEU A 40 16.80 -17.43 -5.46
N ARG A 41 15.53 -17.11 -5.23
CA ARG A 41 14.42 -17.83 -5.88
C ARG A 41 13.84 -17.05 -7.05
N TYR A 42 13.76 -15.72 -6.95
CA TYR A 42 12.91 -14.94 -7.84
C TYR A 42 13.64 -13.91 -8.69
N SER A 43 14.90 -13.56 -8.42
CA SER A 43 15.68 -12.61 -9.24
C SER A 43 15.63 -12.84 -10.77
N ALA A 44 15.67 -14.10 -11.23
CA ALA A 44 15.51 -14.41 -12.66
C ALA A 44 14.11 -14.12 -13.20
N LEU A 45 13.07 -14.44 -12.41
CA LEU A 45 11.67 -14.19 -12.74
C LEU A 45 11.33 -12.70 -12.65
N ASP A 46 11.89 -12.01 -11.67
CA ASP A 46 11.87 -10.55 -11.50
C ASP A 46 12.41 -9.84 -12.75
N CYS A 47 13.58 -10.27 -13.22
CA CYS A 47 14.20 -9.75 -14.43
C CYS A 47 13.33 -9.98 -15.68
N GLN A 48 12.79 -11.19 -15.84
CA GLN A 48 11.89 -11.51 -16.95
C GLN A 48 10.58 -10.69 -16.90
N GLY A 49 9.89 -10.71 -15.76
CA GLY A 49 8.61 -10.04 -15.57
C GLY A 49 8.71 -8.52 -15.73
N LEU A 50 9.80 -7.92 -15.24
CA LEU A 50 10.07 -6.50 -15.44
C LEU A 50 10.37 -6.17 -16.90
N GLY A 51 11.11 -7.04 -17.61
CA GLY A 51 11.33 -6.89 -19.06
C GLY A 51 10.04 -6.90 -19.86
N GLU A 52 9.11 -7.81 -19.54
CA GLU A 52 7.78 -7.87 -20.14
C GLU A 52 6.95 -6.62 -19.82
N ALA A 53 6.94 -6.17 -18.57
CA ALA A 53 6.21 -4.98 -18.14
C ALA A 53 6.74 -3.69 -18.79
N LEU A 54 8.07 -3.52 -18.85
CA LEU A 54 8.71 -2.41 -19.56
C LEU A 54 8.39 -2.46 -21.05
N ASN A 55 8.44 -3.64 -21.67
CA ASN A 55 8.11 -3.78 -23.09
C ASN A 55 6.65 -3.37 -23.38
N ALA A 56 5.71 -3.71 -22.49
CA ALA A 56 4.31 -3.32 -22.58
C ALA A 56 4.11 -1.81 -22.35
N ALA A 57 4.69 -1.26 -21.29
CA ALA A 57 4.61 0.17 -20.96
C ALA A 57 5.25 1.05 -22.05
N THR A 58 6.22 0.52 -22.79
CA THR A 58 6.99 1.27 -23.80
C THR A 58 6.58 0.93 -25.24
N GLN A 59 5.37 0.41 -25.47
CA GLN A 59 4.90 0.12 -26.84
C GLN A 59 4.88 1.37 -27.74
N GLY A 60 4.67 2.56 -27.16
CA GLY A 60 4.74 3.83 -27.88
C GLY A 60 6.14 4.26 -28.33
N PHE A 61 7.22 3.55 -27.93
CA PHE A 61 8.60 3.87 -28.32
C PHE A 61 9.03 3.00 -29.52
N PRO A 62 9.20 3.58 -30.72
CA PRO A 62 9.48 2.80 -31.92
C PRO A 62 10.91 2.25 -31.99
N GLN A 63 11.85 2.86 -31.25
CA GLN A 63 13.25 2.44 -31.20
C GLN A 63 13.59 1.99 -29.78
N LYS A 64 13.74 0.67 -29.60
CA LYS A 64 14.17 0.10 -28.32
C LYS A 64 15.05 -1.12 -28.51
N GLU A 65 15.98 -1.33 -27.60
CA GLU A 65 16.82 -2.52 -27.52
C GLU A 65 16.77 -3.06 -26.10
N VAL A 66 16.37 -4.33 -25.98
CA VAL A 66 16.19 -5.02 -24.70
C VAL A 66 17.21 -6.15 -24.62
N ILE A 67 18.09 -6.08 -23.64
CA ILE A 67 19.12 -7.08 -23.35
C ILE A 67 18.83 -7.61 -21.95
N ILE A 68 18.63 -8.93 -21.86
CA ILE A 68 18.24 -9.60 -20.62
C ILE A 68 19.24 -10.70 -20.33
N HIS A 69 19.83 -10.66 -19.14
CA HIS A 69 20.69 -11.70 -18.60
C HIS A 69 20.05 -12.27 -17.33
N HIS A 70 19.65 -13.53 -17.38
CA HIS A 70 19.23 -14.29 -16.20
C HIS A 70 19.53 -15.78 -16.35
N ASP A 71 19.37 -16.56 -15.29
CA ASP A 71 19.78 -17.98 -15.21
C ASP A 71 19.22 -18.84 -16.34
N PHE A 72 17.97 -18.59 -16.75
CA PHE A 72 17.28 -19.31 -17.84
C PHE A 72 17.47 -18.72 -19.24
N SER A 73 18.21 -17.62 -19.38
CA SER A 73 18.40 -16.93 -20.66
C SER A 73 19.54 -17.56 -21.47
N HIS A 74 19.55 -17.35 -22.79
CA HIS A 74 20.64 -17.84 -23.65
C HIS A 74 21.99 -17.23 -23.26
N GLN A 75 22.01 -15.96 -22.86
CA GLN A 75 23.20 -15.29 -22.35
C GLN A 75 23.13 -15.19 -20.83
N GLN A 76 23.69 -16.19 -20.16
CA GLN A 76 23.73 -16.27 -18.70
C GLN A 76 24.33 -15.00 -18.06
N PRO A 77 23.95 -14.67 -16.81
CA PRO A 77 24.35 -13.45 -16.12
C PRO A 77 25.76 -13.58 -15.52
N GLN A 78 26.73 -13.88 -16.39
CA GLN A 78 28.16 -13.92 -16.07
C GLN A 78 28.80 -12.55 -16.30
N LEU A 79 29.90 -12.27 -15.60
CA LEU A 79 30.56 -10.96 -15.61
C LEU A 79 30.90 -10.45 -17.00
N GLU A 80 31.53 -11.27 -17.84
CA GLU A 80 31.95 -10.80 -19.17
C GLU A 80 30.75 -10.55 -20.10
N ASN A 81 29.67 -11.33 -19.98
CA ASN A 81 28.44 -11.11 -20.76
C ASN A 81 27.81 -9.76 -20.41
N VAL A 82 27.61 -9.49 -19.12
CA VAL A 82 27.02 -8.23 -18.64
C VAL A 82 27.92 -7.05 -19.00
N ARG A 83 29.23 -7.19 -18.82
CA ARG A 83 30.22 -6.16 -19.16
C ARG A 83 30.27 -5.87 -20.66
N ALA A 84 30.18 -6.88 -21.51
CA ALA A 84 30.10 -6.72 -22.96
C ALA A 84 28.83 -5.94 -23.36
N SER A 85 27.68 -6.26 -22.78
CA SER A 85 26.43 -5.54 -22.99
C SER A 85 26.50 -4.07 -22.55
N LEU A 86 27.08 -3.79 -21.39
CA LEU A 86 27.31 -2.42 -20.91
C LEU A 86 28.23 -1.62 -21.85
N ARG A 87 29.33 -2.23 -22.34
CA ARG A 87 30.24 -1.59 -23.29
C ARG A 87 29.56 -1.30 -24.63
N HIS A 88 28.75 -2.23 -25.13
CA HIS A 88 27.95 -2.05 -26.35
C HIS A 88 26.99 -0.87 -26.23
N ILE A 89 26.22 -0.80 -25.13
CA ILE A 89 25.30 0.32 -24.87
C ILE A 89 26.09 1.64 -24.77
N ALA A 90 27.19 1.67 -24.01
CA ALA A 90 27.99 2.88 -23.86
C ALA A 90 28.57 3.39 -25.19
N ALA A 91 28.93 2.50 -26.11
CA ALA A 91 29.48 2.85 -27.42
C ALA A 91 28.41 3.28 -28.44
N ALA A 92 27.19 2.74 -28.35
CA ALA A 92 26.13 2.95 -29.34
C ALA A 92 25.14 4.09 -29.00
N THR A 93 25.10 4.50 -27.73
CA THR A 93 24.16 5.50 -27.20
C THR A 93 24.43 6.92 -27.71
N LYS A 94 23.36 7.65 -27.97
CA LYS A 94 23.38 9.07 -28.38
C LYS A 94 22.85 9.96 -27.25
N PRO A 95 23.11 11.29 -27.28
CA PRO A 95 22.62 12.21 -26.24
C PRO A 95 21.11 12.20 -25.99
N ILE A 96 20.30 11.92 -27.02
CA ILE A 96 18.84 11.88 -26.91
C ILE A 96 18.30 10.55 -26.35
N ASP A 97 19.15 9.53 -26.23
CA ASP A 97 18.75 8.20 -25.79
C ASP A 97 18.53 8.14 -24.27
N THR A 98 17.81 7.12 -23.84
CA THR A 98 17.61 6.79 -22.41
C THR A 98 18.16 5.39 -22.15
N VAL A 99 18.92 5.25 -21.07
CA VAL A 99 19.43 3.94 -20.60
C VAL A 99 18.74 3.57 -19.30
N VAL A 100 18.17 2.38 -19.25
CA VAL A 100 17.63 1.75 -18.05
C VAL A 100 18.48 0.53 -17.75
N PHE A 101 19.09 0.50 -16.57
CA PHE A 101 19.80 -0.67 -16.05
C PHE A 101 19.06 -1.19 -14.83
N TYR A 102 18.71 -2.47 -14.86
CA TYR A 102 18.08 -3.17 -13.75
C TYR A 102 18.97 -4.32 -13.28
N PHE A 103 19.10 -4.48 -11.96
CA PHE A 103 19.79 -5.60 -11.35
C PHE A 103 19.00 -6.16 -10.16
N SER A 104 18.78 -7.48 -10.14
CA SER A 104 18.26 -8.25 -9.00
C SER A 104 19.23 -9.35 -8.62
N GLY A 105 19.67 -9.36 -7.36
CA GLY A 105 20.67 -10.32 -6.90
C GLY A 105 21.33 -9.93 -5.58
N HIS A 106 22.41 -10.63 -5.23
CA HIS A 106 23.23 -10.27 -4.09
C HIS A 106 24.09 -9.02 -4.39
N GLY A 107 24.13 -8.11 -3.42
CA GLY A 107 25.14 -7.06 -3.33
C GLY A 107 26.03 -7.34 -2.13
N MET A 108 27.35 -7.26 -2.28
CA MET A 108 28.31 -7.51 -1.21
C MET A 108 29.31 -6.36 -1.10
N LEU A 109 29.80 -6.11 0.11
CA LEU A 109 30.90 -5.17 0.35
C LEU A 109 32.20 -5.97 0.39
N ASP A 110 33.15 -5.61 -0.48
CA ASP A 110 34.49 -6.18 -0.39
C ASP A 110 35.20 -5.67 0.87
N SER A 111 35.76 -6.59 1.66
CA SER A 111 36.33 -6.27 2.98
C SER A 111 37.60 -5.42 2.89
N LEU A 112 38.38 -5.56 1.81
CA LEU A 112 39.67 -4.88 1.64
C LEU A 112 39.51 -3.50 0.99
N SER A 113 38.82 -3.45 -0.15
CA SER A 113 38.65 -2.23 -0.95
C SER A 113 37.48 -1.36 -0.50
N GLN A 114 36.58 -1.90 0.33
CA GLN A 114 35.32 -1.25 0.73
C GLN A 114 34.42 -0.88 -0.46
N GLN A 115 34.57 -1.56 -1.60
CA GLN A 115 33.72 -1.35 -2.77
C GLN A 115 32.49 -2.25 -2.74
N VAL A 116 31.35 -1.71 -3.14
CA VAL A 116 30.13 -2.49 -3.36
C VAL A 116 30.24 -3.24 -4.70
N VAL A 117 29.99 -4.54 -4.64
CA VAL A 117 30.02 -5.48 -5.76
C VAL A 117 28.63 -6.10 -5.92
N LEU A 118 28.09 -6.02 -7.12
CA LEU A 118 26.89 -6.76 -7.54
C LEU A 118 27.33 -8.15 -7.98
N CYS A 119 26.87 -9.18 -7.28
CA CYS A 119 27.25 -10.57 -7.52
C CYS A 119 26.55 -11.10 -8.78
N LEU A 120 27.35 -11.65 -9.68
CA LEU A 120 26.94 -12.33 -10.89
C LEU A 120 27.10 -13.84 -10.73
N GLN A 121 26.62 -14.63 -11.69
CA GLN A 121 26.60 -16.10 -11.57
C GLN A 121 27.99 -16.68 -11.28
N ASP A 122 29.04 -16.14 -11.90
CA ASP A 122 30.44 -16.55 -11.78
C ASP A 122 31.21 -15.80 -10.69
N THR A 123 30.53 -15.02 -9.84
CA THR A 123 31.17 -14.32 -8.72
C THR A 123 31.63 -15.28 -7.62
N GLN A 124 32.87 -15.12 -7.20
CA GLN A 124 33.50 -15.83 -6.08
C GLN A 124 33.59 -14.92 -4.87
N LYS A 125 33.09 -15.38 -3.72
CA LYS A 125 33.03 -14.62 -2.46
C LYS A 125 34.41 -14.22 -1.95
N GLU A 126 35.42 -15.03 -2.24
CA GLU A 126 36.82 -14.81 -1.85
C GLU A 126 37.56 -13.88 -2.81
N ASN A 127 36.98 -13.59 -3.98
CA ASN A 127 37.54 -12.68 -4.98
C ASN A 127 36.47 -11.80 -5.63
N LEU A 128 35.73 -11.04 -4.82
CA LEU A 128 34.62 -10.20 -5.27
C LEU A 128 35.01 -9.17 -6.33
N ILE A 129 36.20 -8.58 -6.21
CA ILE A 129 36.64 -7.44 -7.04
C ILE A 129 36.96 -7.82 -8.48
N ASP A 130 37.45 -9.04 -8.71
CA ASP A 130 37.81 -9.52 -10.05
C ASP A 130 36.68 -10.32 -10.71
N THR A 131 35.82 -10.95 -9.91
CA THR A 131 34.77 -11.88 -10.39
C THR A 131 33.34 -11.33 -10.30
N GLY A 132 33.14 -10.19 -9.62
CA GLY A 132 31.85 -9.51 -9.54
C GLY A 132 31.83 -8.17 -10.26
N LEU A 133 30.61 -7.62 -10.46
CA LEU A 133 30.43 -6.31 -11.08
C LEU A 133 30.51 -5.22 -10.02
N LYS A 134 31.64 -4.51 -9.98
CA LYS A 134 31.81 -3.34 -9.09
C LYS A 134 30.80 -2.25 -9.45
N LEU A 135 30.15 -1.67 -8.45
CA LEU A 135 29.25 -0.53 -8.65
C LEU A 135 29.98 0.65 -9.30
N GLN A 136 31.20 0.95 -8.87
CA GLN A 136 32.00 2.04 -9.44
C GLN A 136 32.33 1.79 -10.92
N GLU A 137 32.60 0.53 -11.30
CA GLU A 137 32.82 0.15 -12.70
C GLU A 137 31.55 0.38 -13.53
N LEU A 138 30.39 -0.06 -13.04
CA LEU A 138 29.09 0.20 -13.67
C LEU A 138 28.85 1.70 -13.89
N LEU A 139 29.03 2.51 -12.84
CA LEU A 139 28.83 3.96 -12.92
C LEU A 139 29.81 4.64 -13.88
N GLN A 140 31.06 4.15 -13.96
CA GLN A 140 32.06 4.63 -14.92
C GLN A 140 31.68 4.28 -16.36
N LEU A 141 31.19 3.06 -16.61
CA LEU A 141 30.69 2.66 -17.94
C LEU A 141 29.48 3.51 -18.36
N LEU A 142 28.56 3.77 -17.42
CA LEU A 142 27.46 4.70 -17.64
C LEU A 142 27.94 6.15 -17.79
N GLU A 143 29.10 6.52 -17.26
CA GLU A 143 29.66 7.87 -17.48
C GLU A 143 30.04 8.10 -18.93
N ASN A 144 30.69 7.10 -19.51
CA ASN A 144 31.15 7.09 -20.89
C ASN A 144 29.98 7.01 -21.90
N CYS A 145 28.78 6.69 -21.42
CA CYS A 145 27.55 6.72 -22.20
C CYS A 145 27.10 8.18 -22.45
N SER A 146 26.82 8.51 -23.72
CA SER A 146 26.38 9.84 -24.12
C SER A 146 24.94 10.17 -23.72
N ALA A 147 24.14 9.16 -23.34
CA ALA A 147 22.73 9.33 -22.98
C ALA A 147 22.53 10.39 -21.89
N GLN A 148 21.59 11.32 -22.12
CA GLN A 148 21.24 12.34 -21.13
C GLN A 148 20.50 11.75 -19.92
N GLN A 149 19.73 10.68 -20.13
CA GLN A 149 18.92 10.06 -19.07
C GLN A 149 19.39 8.66 -18.76
N GLN A 150 19.62 8.39 -17.48
CA GLN A 150 20.10 7.12 -16.95
C GLN A 150 19.26 6.75 -15.75
N LEU A 151 18.49 5.68 -15.86
CA LEU A 151 17.69 5.13 -14.78
C LEU A 151 18.32 3.82 -14.29
N LEU A 152 18.70 3.80 -13.02
CA LEU A 152 19.26 2.65 -12.34
C LEU A 152 18.22 2.06 -11.38
N LEU A 153 17.87 0.80 -11.55
CA LEU A 153 16.90 0.09 -10.70
C LEU A 153 17.64 -1.07 -10.02
N LEU A 154 17.84 -0.99 -8.70
CA LEU A 154 18.63 -1.98 -7.96
C LEU A 154 17.77 -2.68 -6.92
N ASP A 155 17.49 -3.96 -7.17
CA ASP A 155 16.92 -4.90 -6.19
C ASP A 155 18.03 -5.77 -5.60
N ALA A 156 18.97 -5.11 -4.90
CA ALA A 156 20.17 -5.73 -4.37
C ALA A 156 20.43 -5.31 -2.92
N CYS A 157 19.64 -5.87 -2.01
CA CYS A 157 19.82 -5.70 -0.56
C CYS A 157 19.87 -7.04 0.20
N HIS A 158 20.27 -8.14 -0.45
CA HIS A 158 20.58 -9.40 0.25
C HIS A 158 22.00 -9.41 0.81
N SER A 159 22.38 -8.31 1.44
CA SER A 159 23.75 -7.96 1.71
C SER A 159 24.05 -8.15 3.20
N GLY A 160 24.28 -9.41 3.59
CA GLY A 160 25.23 -9.74 4.65
C GLY A 160 24.82 -9.57 6.12
N SER A 161 23.69 -10.13 6.55
CA SER A 161 23.62 -10.67 7.92
C SER A 161 22.95 -12.04 7.89
N MET A 162 23.76 -13.09 8.02
CA MET A 162 23.25 -14.44 8.22
C MET A 162 22.48 -14.49 9.54
N THR A 163 21.17 -14.64 9.47
CA THR A 163 20.39 -15.29 10.54
C THR A 163 19.32 -16.20 9.93
N LEU A 164 19.76 -17.18 9.14
CA LEU A 164 19.06 -18.46 9.11
C LEU A 164 19.36 -19.13 10.46
N LEU A 165 18.34 -19.25 11.30
CA LEU A 165 18.33 -20.09 12.52
C LEU A 165 19.47 -19.82 13.53
N GLY A 166 19.31 -18.79 14.36
CA GLY A 166 19.82 -18.83 15.74
C GLY A 166 21.34 -18.74 15.98
N ALA A 167 22.18 -18.45 14.99
CA ALA A 167 23.60 -18.22 15.20
C ALA A 167 23.92 -16.71 15.25
N LYS A 168 24.30 -16.22 16.43
CA LYS A 168 24.99 -14.92 16.59
C LYS A 168 26.43 -15.07 16.05
N GLY A 169 26.75 -14.46 14.91
CA GLY A 169 28.14 -14.30 14.41
C GLY A 169 28.24 -12.97 13.64
N GLU A 170 28.88 -11.94 14.20
CA GLU A 170 30.30 -11.55 14.08
C GLU A 170 30.62 -10.65 12.85
N ASP A 171 29.98 -9.47 12.78
CA ASP A 171 30.62 -8.13 12.78
C ASP A 171 29.52 -7.06 12.53
N PRO A 172 29.02 -6.34 13.56
CA PRO A 172 27.92 -5.40 13.44
C PRO A 172 28.21 -4.10 12.66
N GLN A 173 29.46 -3.86 12.23
CA GLN A 173 29.90 -2.49 11.93
C GLN A 173 29.79 -2.03 10.47
N ARG A 174 29.50 -2.87 9.47
CA ARG A 174 29.60 -2.43 8.06
C ARG A 174 28.45 -2.93 7.19
N ASN A 175 27.62 -1.99 6.73
CA ASN A 175 26.45 -2.26 5.91
C ASN A 175 26.68 -1.85 4.44
N PRO A 176 26.80 -2.80 3.49
CA PRO A 176 26.86 -2.52 2.03
C PRO A 176 25.79 -1.55 1.50
N THR A 177 24.58 -1.55 2.04
CA THR A 177 23.50 -0.64 1.63
C THR A 177 23.84 0.83 1.91
N GLN A 178 24.58 1.12 2.98
CA GLN A 178 25.01 2.49 3.29
C GLN A 178 25.99 3.01 2.23
N GLU A 179 27.02 2.23 1.90
CA GLU A 179 28.03 2.58 0.89
C GLU A 179 27.40 2.73 -0.50
N LEU A 180 26.50 1.80 -0.88
CA LEU A 180 25.73 1.84 -2.12
C LEU A 180 24.98 3.17 -2.27
N VAL A 181 24.23 3.59 -1.23
CA VAL A 181 23.48 4.84 -1.23
C VAL A 181 24.40 6.05 -1.34
N GLU A 182 25.57 6.02 -0.72
CA GLU A 182 26.52 7.14 -0.73
C GLU A 182 27.17 7.35 -2.10
N VAL A 183 27.66 6.27 -2.71
CA VAL A 183 28.23 6.30 -4.08
C VAL A 183 27.20 6.80 -5.09
N LEU A 184 25.95 6.34 -5.01
CA LEU A 184 24.87 6.77 -5.91
C LEU A 184 24.48 8.24 -5.70
N ARG A 185 24.50 8.75 -4.46
CA ARG A 185 24.25 10.17 -4.19
C ARG A 185 25.35 11.06 -4.77
N GLN A 186 26.62 10.66 -4.60
CA GLN A 186 27.74 11.39 -5.21
C GLN A 186 27.60 11.44 -6.73
N ARG A 187 27.16 10.33 -7.35
CA ARG A 187 26.89 10.29 -8.78
C ARG A 187 25.75 11.22 -9.20
N ALA A 188 24.62 11.15 -8.50
CA ALA A 188 23.49 12.03 -8.77
C ALA A 188 23.90 13.51 -8.66
N ALA A 189 24.75 13.85 -7.69
CA ALA A 189 25.26 15.20 -7.47
C ALA A 189 26.11 15.78 -8.62
N GLN A 190 26.64 14.91 -9.48
CA GLN A 190 27.56 15.28 -10.56
C GLN A 190 26.87 15.33 -11.94
N ARG A 191 25.69 14.73 -12.09
CA ARG A 191 25.05 14.53 -13.40
C ARG A 191 23.54 14.76 -13.33
N LYS A 192 23.07 15.78 -14.06
CA LYS A 192 21.64 15.96 -14.36
C LYS A 192 21.16 14.83 -15.25
N GLY A 193 20.01 14.25 -14.94
CA GLY A 193 19.41 13.12 -15.68
C GLY A 193 19.83 11.73 -15.18
N PHE A 194 20.49 11.64 -14.03
CA PHE A 194 20.73 10.37 -13.33
C PHE A 194 19.63 10.13 -12.29
N TYR A 195 18.97 8.98 -12.37
CA TYR A 195 17.96 8.50 -11.43
C TYR A 195 18.36 7.11 -10.93
N ALA A 196 18.25 6.88 -9.63
CA ALA A 196 18.38 5.55 -9.06
C ALA A 196 17.21 5.23 -8.11
N LEU A 197 16.59 4.06 -8.29
CA LEU A 197 15.63 3.47 -7.38
C LEU A 197 16.23 2.20 -6.76
N LEU A 198 16.19 2.12 -5.44
CA LEU A 198 16.69 1.00 -4.66
C LEU A 198 15.52 0.32 -3.94
N SER A 199 15.59 -1.00 -3.79
CA SER A 199 14.52 -1.77 -3.15
C SER A 199 14.37 -1.55 -1.64
N CYS A 200 15.39 -1.01 -0.97
CA CYS A 200 15.42 -0.80 0.48
C CYS A 200 16.23 0.46 0.87
N ASP A 201 16.04 0.98 2.10
CA ASP A 201 16.85 2.06 2.68
C ASP A 201 18.05 1.50 3.47
N ARG A 202 18.91 2.39 3.99
CA ARG A 202 20.04 2.01 4.86
C ARG A 202 19.57 1.09 5.99
N GLU A 203 20.32 0.02 6.26
CA GLU A 203 20.02 -0.92 7.37
C GLU A 203 18.74 -1.75 7.21
N GLN A 204 18.16 -1.74 6.01
CA GLN A 204 17.01 -2.58 5.66
C GLN A 204 17.40 -3.68 4.68
N GLN A 205 16.50 -4.64 4.50
CA GLN A 205 16.65 -5.78 3.59
C GLN A 205 15.53 -5.76 2.55
N SER A 206 15.81 -6.36 1.38
CA SER A 206 14.78 -6.65 0.36
C SER A 206 14.25 -8.06 0.58
N TRP A 207 12.93 -8.23 0.49
CA TRP A 207 12.26 -9.49 0.76
C TRP A 207 11.65 -10.12 -0.49
N GLU A 208 11.78 -11.45 -0.57
CA GLU A 208 11.12 -12.29 -1.57
C GLU A 208 9.94 -13.04 -0.93
N PHE A 209 8.78 -13.03 -1.58
CA PHE A 209 7.59 -13.74 -1.11
C PHE A 209 7.14 -14.74 -2.17
N PRO A 210 7.06 -16.05 -1.85
CA PRO A 210 6.68 -17.06 -2.84
C PRO A 210 5.35 -16.85 -3.53
N GLN A 211 4.45 -16.10 -2.90
CA GLN A 211 3.10 -15.82 -3.39
C GLN A 211 3.07 -14.73 -4.44
N LEU A 212 3.97 -13.77 -4.31
CA LEU A 212 4.16 -12.74 -5.32
C LEU A 212 4.88 -13.34 -6.54
N GLY A 213 5.58 -14.47 -6.38
CA GLY A 213 6.47 -15.02 -7.41
C GLY A 213 7.66 -14.11 -7.72
N HIS A 214 7.90 -13.11 -6.86
CA HIS A 214 8.74 -11.94 -7.10
C HIS A 214 9.26 -11.37 -5.77
N GLY A 215 10.34 -10.57 -5.83
CA GLY A 215 10.70 -9.64 -4.74
C GLY A 215 9.60 -8.57 -4.56
N VAL A 216 9.31 -8.11 -3.33
CA VAL A 216 8.20 -7.15 -3.09
C VAL A 216 8.38 -5.86 -3.90
N PHE A 217 9.61 -5.35 -3.96
CA PHE A 217 9.94 -4.15 -4.72
C PHE A 217 9.71 -4.36 -6.22
N THR A 218 10.27 -5.43 -6.79
CA THR A 218 10.14 -5.72 -8.22
C THR A 218 8.70 -6.06 -8.60
N TYR A 219 7.96 -6.78 -7.76
CA TYR A 219 6.53 -7.05 -7.96
C TYR A 219 5.74 -5.76 -8.17
N TYR A 220 5.93 -4.76 -7.30
CA TYR A 220 5.24 -3.47 -7.45
C TYR A 220 5.82 -2.61 -8.57
N LEU A 221 7.10 -2.72 -8.93
CA LEU A 221 7.59 -2.10 -10.17
C LEU A 221 6.84 -2.64 -11.40
N ILE A 222 6.70 -3.96 -11.49
CA ILE A 222 5.97 -4.65 -12.57
C ILE A 222 4.52 -4.17 -12.61
N ARG A 223 3.81 -4.17 -11.47
CA ARG A 223 2.41 -3.72 -11.40
C ARG A 223 2.25 -2.24 -11.76
N GLY A 224 3.13 -1.38 -11.25
CA GLY A 224 3.15 0.03 -11.58
C GLY A 224 3.30 0.27 -13.08
N LEU A 225 4.22 -0.45 -13.73
CA LEU A 225 4.46 -0.41 -15.18
C LEU A 225 3.32 -1.01 -16.02
N ARG A 226 2.57 -1.96 -15.46
CA ARG A 226 1.33 -2.47 -16.08
C ARG A 226 0.17 -1.47 -16.00
N GLY A 227 0.38 -0.32 -15.38
CA GLY A 227 -0.56 0.81 -15.41
C GLY A 227 -1.11 1.20 -14.05
N GLU A 228 -0.76 0.51 -12.96
CA GLU A 228 -1.23 0.86 -11.62
C GLU A 228 -0.55 2.08 -11.02
N ALA A 229 0.54 2.54 -11.65
CA ALA A 229 1.21 3.81 -11.34
C ALA A 229 0.97 4.88 -12.42
N ALA A 230 0.10 4.61 -13.40
CA ALA A 230 -0.18 5.54 -14.48
C ALA A 230 -1.10 6.67 -13.98
N ASP A 231 -0.84 7.91 -14.38
CA ASP A 231 -1.68 9.04 -14.05
C ASP A 231 -3.05 9.00 -14.77
N SER A 232 -3.85 10.06 -14.58
CA SER A 232 -5.17 10.19 -15.23
C SER A 232 -5.12 10.18 -16.77
N GLN A 233 -3.97 10.51 -17.36
CA GLN A 233 -3.74 10.50 -18.81
C GLN A 233 -3.12 9.18 -19.27
N GLY A 234 -2.92 8.23 -18.37
CA GLY A 234 -2.26 6.96 -18.65
C GLY A 234 -0.74 7.09 -18.78
N VAL A 235 -0.11 8.17 -18.32
CA VAL A 235 1.35 8.34 -18.38
C VAL A 235 2.00 7.73 -17.13
N ILE A 236 3.10 6.99 -17.33
CA ILE A 236 3.89 6.39 -16.25
C ILE A 236 5.18 7.19 -16.09
N GLU A 237 5.17 8.13 -15.15
CA GLU A 237 6.35 8.87 -14.74
C GLU A 237 7.18 8.07 -13.72
N VAL A 238 8.51 8.20 -13.75
CA VAL A 238 9.42 7.56 -12.77
C VAL A 238 9.09 7.98 -11.34
N ASP A 239 8.70 9.24 -11.11
CA ASP A 239 8.33 9.72 -9.78
C ASP A 239 6.96 9.23 -9.32
N GLY A 240 5.99 9.12 -10.25
CA GLY A 240 4.72 8.42 -10.01
C GLY A 240 4.93 6.96 -9.67
N LEU A 241 5.76 6.26 -10.46
CA LEU A 241 6.13 4.87 -10.24
C LEU A 241 6.83 4.67 -8.89
N TYR A 242 7.80 5.52 -8.54
CA TYR A 242 8.46 5.46 -7.24
C TYR A 242 7.47 5.63 -6.08
N ARG A 243 6.57 6.63 -6.15
CA ARG A 243 5.54 6.84 -5.12
C ARG A 243 4.65 5.61 -4.97
N TYR A 244 4.18 5.05 -6.08
CA TYR A 244 3.39 3.82 -6.08
C TYR A 244 4.16 2.67 -5.39
N VAL A 245 5.37 2.36 -5.85
CA VAL A 245 6.18 1.26 -5.31
C VAL A 245 6.47 1.47 -3.83
N TYR A 246 6.85 2.68 -3.42
CA TYR A 246 7.11 3.03 -2.02
C TYR A 246 5.92 2.70 -1.11
N HIS A 247 4.72 3.17 -1.48
CA HIS A 247 3.53 2.96 -0.66
C HIS A 247 3.09 1.50 -0.64
N GLN A 248 3.16 0.81 -1.77
CA GLN A 248 2.73 -0.58 -1.86
C GLN A 248 3.69 -1.54 -1.15
N THR A 249 5.01 -1.33 -1.25
CA THR A 249 5.99 -2.12 -0.50
C THR A 249 5.76 -1.98 1.00
N LEU A 250 5.60 -0.75 1.51
CA LEU A 250 5.33 -0.52 2.93
C LEU A 250 4.02 -1.17 3.40
N ALA A 251 2.94 -0.97 2.63
CA ALA A 251 1.65 -1.54 2.94
C ALA A 251 1.69 -3.07 2.98
N TYR A 252 2.41 -3.70 2.04
CA TYR A 252 2.55 -5.15 1.99
C TYR A 252 3.30 -5.69 3.21
N ILE A 253 4.42 -5.09 3.60
CA ILE A 253 5.19 -5.52 4.78
C ILE A 253 4.36 -5.37 6.06
N ASP A 254 3.63 -4.27 6.22
CA ASP A 254 2.78 -4.05 7.39
C ASP A 254 1.64 -5.09 7.47
N LYS A 255 0.94 -5.33 6.35
CA LYS A 255 -0.09 -6.36 6.25
C LYS A 255 0.45 -7.77 6.55
N ALA A 256 1.62 -8.12 6.04
CA ALA A 256 2.27 -9.39 6.31
C ALA A 256 2.58 -9.55 7.81
N ASN A 257 3.14 -8.51 8.44
CA ASN A 257 3.41 -8.51 9.88
C ASN A 257 2.15 -8.58 10.73
N GLN A 258 1.07 -7.89 10.34
CA GLN A 258 -0.22 -7.98 11.00
C GLN A 258 -0.74 -9.43 11.02
N GLN A 259 -0.64 -10.15 9.89
CA GLN A 259 -1.01 -11.56 9.80
C GLN A 259 -0.12 -12.45 10.67
N LEU A 260 1.21 -12.23 10.67
CA LEU A 260 2.13 -12.95 11.54
C LEU A 260 1.83 -12.75 13.03
N ARG A 261 1.45 -11.53 13.45
CA ARG A 261 1.06 -11.25 14.85
C ARG A 261 -0.13 -12.09 15.29
N VAL A 262 -1.18 -12.17 14.45
CA VAL A 262 -2.37 -12.98 14.72
C VAL A 262 -2.02 -14.47 14.76
N ILE A 263 -1.22 -14.96 13.81
CA ILE A 263 -0.75 -16.37 13.79
C ILE A 263 0.07 -16.69 15.05
N ASN A 264 0.98 -15.80 15.44
CA ASN A 264 1.80 -15.97 16.64
C ASN A 264 0.97 -15.94 17.92
N GLN A 265 -0.09 -15.15 17.98
CA GLN A 265 -1.04 -15.16 19.09
C GLN A 265 -1.74 -16.52 19.22
N LEU A 266 -2.18 -17.10 18.10
CA LEU A 266 -2.79 -18.44 18.05
C LEU A 266 -1.81 -19.52 18.51
N LYS A 267 -0.55 -19.47 18.04
CA LYS A 267 0.51 -20.40 18.45
C LYS A 267 0.79 -20.35 19.95
N LYS A 268 0.95 -19.14 20.51
CA LYS A 268 1.16 -18.94 21.96
C LYS A 268 0.00 -19.50 22.79
N GLY A 269 -1.25 -19.31 22.33
CA GLY A 269 -2.43 -19.87 22.97
C GLY A 269 -2.45 -21.40 23.04
N ARG A 270 -1.71 -22.08 22.16
CA ARG A 270 -1.56 -23.55 22.13
C ARG A 270 -0.31 -24.06 22.86
N GLY A 271 0.50 -23.18 23.44
CA GLY A 271 1.77 -23.53 24.06
C GLY A 271 2.90 -23.84 23.08
N ASP A 272 2.77 -23.44 21.81
CA ASP A 272 3.85 -23.57 20.82
C ASP A 272 4.95 -22.54 21.10
N THR A 273 6.21 -23.01 21.13
CA THR A 273 7.40 -22.19 21.37
C THR A 273 8.01 -21.64 20.08
N SER A 274 7.58 -22.15 18.91
CA SER A 274 8.10 -21.78 17.59
C SER A 274 7.30 -20.63 16.95
N ILE A 275 7.59 -19.40 17.38
CA ILE A 275 6.98 -18.18 16.83
C ILE A 275 7.71 -17.69 15.57
N HIS A 276 6.96 -17.10 14.64
CA HIS A 276 7.53 -16.45 13.46
C HIS A 276 8.07 -15.07 13.83
N SER A 277 9.25 -14.72 13.33
CA SER A 277 9.76 -13.34 13.41
C SER A 277 9.00 -12.45 12.43
N GLU A 278 8.70 -11.22 12.85
CA GLU A 278 8.19 -10.19 11.93
C GLU A 278 9.29 -9.76 10.94
N TYR A 279 8.86 -9.34 9.75
CA TYR A 279 9.72 -8.75 8.74
C TYR A 279 10.12 -7.33 9.15
N PRO A 280 11.42 -7.01 9.22
CA PRO A 280 11.91 -5.65 9.27
C PRO A 280 11.34 -4.79 8.12
N ALA A 281 11.27 -3.48 8.34
CA ALA A 281 10.80 -2.54 7.33
C ALA A 281 11.62 -2.61 6.04
N GLN A 282 10.92 -2.57 4.90
CA GLN A 282 11.51 -2.39 3.58
C GLN A 282 10.96 -1.10 2.98
N THR A 283 11.84 -0.11 2.80
CA THR A 283 11.47 1.24 2.36
C THR A 283 12.22 1.56 1.07
N PRO A 284 11.58 1.52 -0.10
CA PRO A 284 12.24 1.84 -1.36
C PRO A 284 12.86 3.24 -1.36
N LYS A 285 14.08 3.37 -1.90
CA LYS A 285 14.82 4.63 -1.89
C LYS A 285 14.98 5.22 -3.29
N ARG A 286 14.67 6.51 -3.43
CA ARG A 286 14.97 7.29 -4.64
C ARG A 286 16.19 8.17 -4.43
N ILE A 287 17.10 8.17 -5.40
CA ILE A 287 18.27 9.05 -5.47
C ILE A 287 18.27 9.76 -6.82
N VAL A 288 18.17 11.08 -6.79
CA VAL A 288 18.18 11.96 -7.97
C VAL A 288 18.65 13.36 -7.53
N GLU A 289 19.33 14.09 -8.41
CA GLU A 289 19.59 15.51 -8.26
C GLU A 289 19.05 16.31 -9.46
N GLY A 290 18.21 17.31 -9.18
CA GLY A 290 17.53 18.13 -10.18
C GLY A 290 16.00 17.94 -10.21
N VAL A 291 15.31 18.91 -10.82
CA VAL A 291 13.87 18.86 -11.08
C VAL A 291 13.69 18.56 -12.57
N GLY A 292 13.18 17.38 -12.89
CA GLY A 292 12.86 16.98 -14.25
C GLY A 292 11.89 15.82 -14.21
N GLU A 293 10.82 15.89 -14.99
CA GLU A 293 9.86 14.80 -15.13
C GLU A 293 10.47 13.75 -16.08
N VAL A 294 10.60 12.49 -15.64
CA VAL A 294 11.06 11.39 -16.51
C VAL A 294 9.89 10.48 -16.80
N ILE A 295 9.44 10.48 -18.05
CA ILE A 295 8.38 9.59 -18.52
C ILE A 295 9.02 8.27 -18.93
N LEU A 296 8.60 7.19 -18.27
CA LEU A 296 9.11 5.84 -18.53
C LEU A 296 8.23 5.08 -19.53
N GLY A 297 6.93 5.36 -19.58
CA GLY A 297 6.00 4.66 -20.46
C GLY A 297 4.58 5.20 -20.41
N LEU A 298 3.67 4.48 -21.07
CA LEU A 298 2.23 4.70 -21.05
C LEU A 298 1.52 3.44 -20.55
N LYS A 299 0.33 3.60 -19.98
CA LYS A 299 -0.57 2.52 -19.58
C LYS A 299 -0.90 1.65 -20.80
N PRO A 300 -0.65 0.34 -20.75
CA PRO A 300 -0.97 -0.55 -21.87
C PRO A 300 -2.49 -0.62 -22.11
N GLU A 301 -2.93 -0.44 -23.37
CA GLU A 301 -4.36 -0.47 -23.78
C GLU A 301 -5.04 -1.83 -23.52
N LYS A 302 -4.26 -2.91 -23.53
CA LYS A 302 -4.70 -4.27 -23.20
C LYS A 302 -4.15 -4.69 -21.84
N THR A 303 -4.55 -4.00 -20.79
CA THR A 303 -4.48 -4.65 -19.48
C THR A 303 -5.63 -5.66 -19.45
N VAL A 304 -5.34 -6.94 -19.74
CA VAL A 304 -6.16 -8.01 -19.16
C VAL A 304 -5.99 -7.77 -17.67
N ALA A 305 -6.98 -7.13 -17.04
CA ALA A 305 -6.98 -7.02 -15.60
C ALA A 305 -6.82 -8.45 -15.11
N SER A 306 -5.68 -8.74 -14.46
CA SER A 306 -5.50 -9.96 -13.70
C SER A 306 -6.44 -9.85 -12.49
N GLN A 307 -7.75 -9.87 -12.74
CA GLN A 307 -8.75 -10.01 -11.71
C GLN A 307 -8.75 -11.48 -11.37
N HIS A 308 -7.94 -11.82 -10.36
CA HIS A 308 -8.01 -13.11 -9.69
C HIS A 308 -9.48 -13.37 -9.35
N PRO A 309 -10.06 -14.51 -9.75
CA PRO A 309 -11.51 -14.63 -9.61
C PRO A 309 -11.83 -14.85 -8.13
N ARG A 310 -12.72 -14.01 -7.61
CA ARG A 310 -13.13 -14.01 -6.21
C ARG A 310 -14.61 -14.36 -6.16
N GLN A 311 -14.97 -15.37 -5.39
CA GLN A 311 -16.37 -15.79 -5.24
C GLN A 311 -16.81 -15.68 -3.80
N ALA A 312 -18.00 -15.12 -3.60
CA ALA A 312 -18.59 -15.00 -2.28
C ALA A 312 -19.96 -15.70 -2.25
N LEU A 313 -20.22 -16.45 -1.19
CA LEU A 313 -21.53 -17.03 -0.91
C LEU A 313 -21.98 -16.63 0.49
N ILE A 314 -23.15 -16.01 0.58
CA ILE A 314 -23.78 -15.60 1.83
C ILE A 314 -25.01 -16.46 2.04
N VAL A 315 -25.04 -17.25 3.11
CA VAL A 315 -26.16 -18.12 3.46
C VAL A 315 -26.73 -17.68 4.79
N GLU A 316 -27.87 -16.99 4.76
CA GLU A 316 -28.56 -16.52 5.96
C GLU A 316 -29.76 -17.39 6.30
N GLY A 317 -29.61 -18.12 7.40
CA GLY A 317 -30.62 -19.01 7.96
C GLY A 317 -31.64 -18.38 8.92
N LEU A 318 -31.63 -17.06 9.10
CA LEU A 318 -32.50 -16.39 10.06
C LEU A 318 -33.29 -15.24 9.40
N PRO A 319 -34.51 -14.92 9.89
CA PRO A 319 -35.45 -14.06 9.19
C PRO A 319 -35.04 -12.58 9.05
N LYS A 320 -34.05 -12.10 9.81
CA LYS A 320 -33.51 -10.74 9.71
C LYS A 320 -32.19 -10.77 8.93
N SER A 321 -32.25 -10.25 7.70
CA SER A 321 -31.19 -10.38 6.70
C SER A 321 -30.30 -9.14 6.60
N HIS A 322 -28.99 -9.30 6.79
CA HIS A 322 -27.96 -8.32 6.40
C HIS A 322 -27.35 -8.66 5.02
N SER A 323 -27.88 -9.68 4.35
CA SER A 323 -27.26 -10.33 3.17
C SER A 323 -27.07 -9.38 2.01
N SER A 324 -28.03 -8.49 1.76
CA SER A 324 -27.96 -7.50 0.68
C SER A 324 -26.84 -6.49 0.91
N ALA A 325 -26.62 -6.07 2.15
CA ALA A 325 -25.57 -5.12 2.50
C ALA A 325 -24.18 -5.77 2.44
N LEU A 326 -24.04 -6.99 2.96
CA LEU A 326 -22.79 -7.76 2.86
C LEU A 326 -22.44 -8.08 1.39
N SER A 327 -23.41 -8.57 0.60
CA SER A 327 -23.22 -8.82 -0.84
C SER A 327 -22.81 -7.56 -1.57
N LYS A 328 -23.44 -6.41 -1.27
CA LYS A 328 -23.10 -5.14 -1.90
C LYS A 328 -21.66 -4.72 -1.61
N ILE A 329 -21.19 -4.83 -0.37
CA ILE A 329 -19.81 -4.44 -0.02
C ILE A 329 -18.80 -5.42 -0.62
N LEU A 330 -19.04 -6.73 -0.53
CA LEU A 330 -18.14 -7.74 -1.11
C LEU A 330 -18.04 -7.61 -2.62
N SER A 331 -19.13 -7.32 -3.32
CA SER A 331 -19.09 -7.07 -4.78
C SER A 331 -18.48 -5.72 -5.15
N THR A 332 -18.78 -4.64 -4.42
CA THR A 332 -18.35 -3.28 -4.79
C THR A 332 -16.93 -2.95 -4.34
N ALA A 333 -16.56 -3.41 -3.15
CA ALA A 333 -15.28 -3.08 -2.52
C ALA A 333 -14.36 -4.29 -2.41
N GLY A 334 -14.88 -5.52 -2.53
CA GLY A 334 -14.11 -6.76 -2.43
C GLY A 334 -13.86 -7.47 -3.76
N ASP A 335 -14.39 -6.95 -4.87
CA ASP A 335 -14.34 -7.57 -6.21
C ASP A 335 -14.85 -9.03 -6.26
N PHE A 336 -15.77 -9.40 -5.37
CA PHE A 336 -16.35 -10.75 -5.35
C PHE A 336 -17.56 -10.86 -6.29
N GLU A 337 -17.62 -11.94 -7.06
CA GLU A 337 -18.87 -12.46 -7.60
C GLU A 337 -19.69 -13.05 -6.45
N THR A 338 -20.75 -12.35 -6.05
CA THR A 338 -21.55 -12.73 -4.87
C THR A 338 -22.81 -13.47 -5.27
N ASP A 339 -22.97 -14.69 -4.75
CA ASP A 339 -24.24 -15.40 -4.66
C ASP A 339 -24.76 -15.30 -3.21
N TYR A 340 -26.08 -15.25 -3.00
CA TYR A 340 -26.65 -15.29 -1.65
C TYR A 340 -27.92 -16.13 -1.58
N TRP A 341 -28.22 -16.65 -0.39
CA TRP A 341 -29.37 -17.51 -0.10
C TRP A 341 -30.04 -17.08 1.20
N THR A 342 -31.37 -16.97 1.21
CA THR A 342 -32.16 -16.62 2.40
C THR A 342 -33.28 -17.61 2.66
N VAL A 343 -33.71 -17.73 3.94
CA VAL A 343 -34.83 -18.60 4.36
C VAL A 343 -36.16 -18.31 3.63
N LYS A 344 -36.34 -17.11 3.05
CA LYS A 344 -37.57 -16.77 2.31
C LYS A 344 -37.66 -17.48 0.96
N ASP A 345 -36.53 -17.92 0.43
CA ASP A 345 -36.50 -18.71 -0.79
C ASP A 345 -36.96 -20.13 -0.43
N LYS A 346 -38.06 -20.61 -1.01
CA LYS A 346 -38.60 -21.97 -0.82
C LYS A 346 -37.68 -23.04 -1.46
N ASN A 347 -36.41 -23.04 -1.08
CA ASN A 347 -35.36 -23.81 -1.73
C ASN A 347 -34.98 -25.03 -0.86
N PRO A 348 -34.98 -26.25 -1.42
CA PRO A 348 -34.62 -27.46 -0.69
C PRO A 348 -33.14 -27.48 -0.26
N GLN A 349 -32.84 -28.26 0.79
CA GLN A 349 -31.48 -28.51 1.32
C GLN A 349 -30.43 -28.89 0.25
N SER A 350 -30.85 -29.53 -0.84
CA SER A 350 -29.97 -29.87 -1.97
C SER A 350 -29.35 -28.65 -2.63
N ASP A 351 -30.03 -27.51 -2.60
CA ASP A 351 -29.65 -26.34 -3.37
C ASP A 351 -28.60 -25.50 -2.63
N VAL A 352 -28.71 -25.39 -1.30
CA VAL A 352 -27.68 -24.77 -0.45
C VAL A 352 -26.37 -25.56 -0.53
N ARG A 353 -26.42 -26.90 -0.42
CA ARG A 353 -25.21 -27.73 -0.53
C ARG A 353 -24.55 -27.62 -1.91
N LYS A 354 -25.34 -27.58 -2.99
CA LYS A 354 -24.84 -27.34 -4.35
C LYS A 354 -24.23 -25.95 -4.50
N ALA A 355 -24.85 -24.92 -3.92
CA ALA A 355 -24.31 -23.55 -3.95
C ALA A 355 -22.95 -23.47 -3.23
N ILE A 356 -22.85 -24.05 -2.03
CA ILE A 356 -21.58 -24.11 -1.27
C ILE A 356 -20.53 -24.88 -2.08
N GLN A 357 -20.89 -26.02 -2.67
CA GLN A 357 -19.97 -26.78 -3.53
C GLN A 357 -19.54 -25.99 -4.76
N LYS A 358 -20.46 -25.29 -5.43
CA LYS A 358 -20.16 -24.45 -6.59
C LYS A 358 -19.20 -23.33 -6.22
N CYS A 359 -19.42 -22.64 -5.10
CA CYS A 359 -18.56 -21.58 -4.61
C CYS A 359 -17.15 -22.08 -4.24
N LEU A 360 -17.06 -23.26 -3.60
CA LEU A 360 -15.77 -23.84 -3.18
C LEU A 360 -15.00 -24.56 -4.31
N LEU A 361 -15.71 -25.09 -5.33
CA LEU A 361 -15.17 -25.97 -6.38
C LEU A 361 -15.31 -25.40 -7.80
N SER A 362 -15.75 -24.15 -7.94
CA SER A 362 -15.97 -23.47 -9.22
C SER A 362 -14.91 -23.85 -10.25
N GLN A 363 -15.28 -24.56 -11.31
CA GLN A 363 -14.33 -25.11 -12.30
C GLN A 363 -13.81 -24.06 -13.30
N SER A 364 -14.23 -22.79 -13.19
CA SER A 364 -13.73 -21.70 -14.04
C SER A 364 -12.23 -21.42 -13.86
N PHE A 365 -11.59 -22.01 -12.86
CA PHE A 365 -10.17 -21.85 -12.56
C PHE A 365 -9.24 -22.86 -13.25
N ALA A 366 -9.76 -23.81 -14.04
CA ALA A 366 -8.94 -24.89 -14.61
C ALA A 366 -8.81 -24.87 -16.16
N GLU A 367 -9.68 -24.18 -16.89
CA GLU A 367 -9.74 -24.27 -18.36
C GLU A 367 -8.90 -23.23 -19.13
N SER A 368 -8.11 -22.38 -18.46
CA SER A 368 -7.13 -21.50 -19.12
C SER A 368 -5.75 -22.16 -19.36
N THR A 369 -5.64 -23.48 -19.22
CA THR A 369 -4.38 -24.19 -19.48
C THR A 369 -4.17 -24.48 -20.97
N THR A 370 -3.78 -23.46 -21.72
CA THR A 370 -2.80 -23.63 -22.80
C THR A 370 -1.80 -22.47 -22.78
N THR A 371 -0.58 -22.80 -22.33
CA THR A 371 0.70 -22.10 -22.54
C THR A 371 0.90 -20.71 -21.94
N SER A 372 1.12 -20.63 -20.63
CA SER A 372 2.08 -19.69 -20.02
C SER A 372 2.41 -20.10 -18.59
N THR A 373 3.69 -20.38 -18.31
CA THR A 373 4.24 -20.69 -16.98
C THR A 373 4.43 -19.41 -16.15
N THR A 374 3.34 -18.70 -15.89
CA THR A 374 3.29 -17.58 -14.95
C THR A 374 2.60 -18.04 -13.68
N SER A 375 3.20 -17.81 -12.52
CA SER A 375 2.58 -18.10 -11.22
C SER A 375 1.32 -17.25 -11.05
N GLU A 376 0.17 -17.80 -11.43
CA GLU A 376 -1.14 -17.16 -11.21
C GLU A 376 -1.45 -17.17 -9.71
N GLU A 377 -1.62 -15.99 -9.11
CA GLU A 377 -1.99 -15.85 -7.69
C GLU A 377 -3.32 -16.57 -7.41
N ALA A 378 -3.42 -17.22 -6.24
CA ALA A 378 -4.52 -18.11 -5.89
C ALA A 378 -5.86 -17.37 -5.74
N ALA A 379 -6.91 -17.91 -6.36
CA ALA A 379 -8.29 -17.45 -6.20
C ALA A 379 -8.71 -17.34 -4.72
N THR A 380 -9.71 -16.50 -4.43
CA THR A 380 -10.24 -16.30 -3.07
C THR A 380 -11.72 -16.64 -2.99
N VAL A 381 -12.09 -17.44 -1.98
CA VAL A 381 -13.48 -17.77 -1.69
C VAL A 381 -13.88 -17.17 -0.36
N PHE A 382 -15.03 -16.50 -0.32
CA PHE A 382 -15.66 -15.97 0.89
C PHE A 382 -16.96 -16.72 1.17
N LEU A 383 -17.09 -17.35 2.33
CA LEU A 383 -18.29 -18.09 2.72
C LEU A 383 -18.79 -17.57 4.08
N TYR A 384 -19.96 -16.94 4.09
CA TYR A 384 -20.64 -16.54 5.31
C TYR A 384 -21.85 -17.45 5.54
N LEU A 385 -21.86 -18.18 6.66
CA LEU A 385 -22.96 -19.06 7.05
C LEU A 385 -23.53 -18.60 8.39
N ARG A 386 -24.83 -18.31 8.43
CA ARG A 386 -25.52 -17.93 9.66
C ARG A 386 -26.59 -18.95 10.02
N GLY A 387 -26.47 -19.59 11.18
CA GLY A 387 -27.39 -20.65 11.62
C GLY A 387 -27.11 -21.13 13.05
N GLN A 388 -28.02 -21.93 13.60
CA GLN A 388 -27.90 -22.44 14.97
C GLN A 388 -27.10 -23.74 15.01
N ILE A 389 -26.17 -23.86 15.95
CA ILE A 389 -25.46 -25.12 16.17
C ILE A 389 -26.29 -26.01 17.11
N GLN A 390 -26.50 -27.27 16.73
CA GLN A 390 -27.18 -28.28 17.53
C GLN A 390 -26.40 -29.60 17.51
N GLU A 391 -26.48 -30.39 18.59
CA GLU A 391 -26.03 -31.79 18.60
C GLU A 391 -27.23 -32.71 18.36
N ILE A 392 -27.10 -33.62 17.39
CA ILE A 392 -28.11 -34.64 17.11
C ILE A 392 -27.86 -35.86 18.03
N GLU A 393 -28.89 -36.68 18.31
CA GLU A 393 -28.85 -37.89 19.15
C GLU A 393 -27.68 -38.87 18.87
N GLN A 394 -27.02 -38.78 17.71
CA GLN A 394 -25.85 -39.58 17.33
C GLN A 394 -24.50 -38.94 17.72
N GLY A 395 -24.50 -37.80 18.41
CA GLY A 395 -23.29 -37.06 18.82
C GLY A 395 -22.64 -36.25 17.68
N GLU A 396 -23.29 -36.14 16.51
CA GLU A 396 -22.82 -35.28 15.42
C GLU A 396 -23.39 -33.87 15.55
N ALA A 397 -22.50 -32.87 15.59
CA ALA A 397 -22.89 -31.47 15.61
C ALA A 397 -23.26 -30.98 14.20
N VAL A 398 -24.35 -30.24 14.09
CA VAL A 398 -24.88 -29.70 12.83
C VAL A 398 -25.16 -28.21 12.94
N LEU A 399 -25.08 -27.52 11.79
CA LEU A 399 -25.50 -26.15 11.62
C LEU A 399 -26.89 -26.14 10.96
N LEU A 400 -27.90 -25.78 11.75
CA LEU A 400 -29.29 -25.62 11.33
C LEU A 400 -29.46 -24.22 10.74
N LEU A 401 -29.61 -24.14 9.42
CA LEU A 401 -29.88 -22.89 8.70
C LEU A 401 -31.37 -22.61 8.61
N SER A 402 -32.23 -23.61 8.56
CA SER A 402 -33.69 -23.46 8.66
C SER A 402 -34.27 -24.82 9.02
N ASP A 403 -35.58 -24.89 9.31
CA ASP A 403 -36.26 -26.13 9.68
C ASP A 403 -35.98 -27.29 8.71
N ASP A 404 -35.77 -26.98 7.42
CA ASP A 404 -35.54 -27.96 6.36
C ASP A 404 -34.07 -28.06 5.89
N VAL A 405 -33.17 -27.19 6.36
CA VAL A 405 -31.78 -27.10 5.85
C VAL A 405 -30.75 -27.32 6.96
N VAL A 406 -30.17 -28.52 6.97
CA VAL A 406 -29.13 -28.94 7.92
C VAL A 406 -27.78 -29.14 7.23
N LEU A 407 -26.72 -28.53 7.77
CA LEU A 407 -25.34 -28.75 7.33
C LEU A 407 -24.54 -29.52 8.38
N TYR A 408 -24.06 -30.70 8.01
CA TYR A 408 -23.21 -31.52 8.88
C TYR A 408 -21.78 -30.96 8.95
N ARG A 409 -21.21 -30.88 10.15
CA ARG A 409 -19.81 -30.45 10.38
C ARG A 409 -18.83 -31.28 9.56
N SER A 410 -19.00 -32.60 9.57
CA SER A 410 -18.18 -33.57 8.84
C SER A 410 -18.20 -33.34 7.32
N TRP A 411 -19.37 -33.01 6.77
CA TRP A 411 -19.55 -32.72 5.36
C TRP A 411 -18.87 -31.41 4.96
N LEU A 412 -19.06 -30.35 5.75
CA LEU A 412 -18.46 -29.03 5.49
C LEU A 412 -16.93 -29.14 5.52
N ARG A 413 -16.38 -29.82 6.54
CA ARG A 413 -14.94 -30.14 6.64
C ARG A 413 -14.41 -30.79 5.36
N LYS A 414 -15.14 -31.75 4.81
CA LYS A 414 -14.77 -32.45 3.56
C LYS A 414 -14.79 -31.51 2.35
N GLN A 415 -15.69 -30.53 2.30
CA GLN A 415 -15.73 -29.57 1.20
C GLN A 415 -14.58 -28.57 1.29
N LEU A 416 -14.30 -28.01 2.48
CA LEU A 416 -13.21 -27.04 2.68
C LEU A 416 -11.85 -27.64 2.31
N ARG A 417 -11.60 -28.91 2.68
CA ARG A 417 -10.36 -29.64 2.30
C ARG A 417 -10.21 -29.93 0.81
N ARG A 418 -11.28 -29.82 0.02
CA ARG A 418 -11.23 -30.00 -1.43
C ARG A 418 -10.98 -28.69 -2.18
N CYS A 419 -11.22 -27.56 -1.52
CA CYS A 419 -10.97 -26.25 -2.07
C CYS A 419 -9.46 -25.97 -2.09
N ARG A 420 -8.95 -25.51 -3.23
CA ARG A 420 -7.53 -25.16 -3.41
C ARG A 420 -7.27 -23.66 -3.34
N SER A 421 -8.33 -22.87 -3.32
CA SER A 421 -8.32 -21.41 -3.22
C SER A 421 -8.02 -20.96 -1.80
N GLN A 422 -7.62 -19.70 -1.63
CA GLN A 422 -7.65 -19.07 -0.31
C GLN A 422 -9.09 -19.00 0.19
N GLN A 423 -9.31 -19.28 1.47
CA GLN A 423 -10.65 -19.42 2.06
C GLN A 423 -10.86 -18.42 3.18
N ILE A 424 -11.93 -17.63 3.12
CA ILE A 424 -12.42 -16.78 4.20
C ILE A 424 -13.79 -17.32 4.60
N ILE A 425 -13.86 -18.02 5.74
CA ILE A 425 -15.05 -18.70 6.22
C ILE A 425 -15.51 -18.03 7.50
N ILE A 426 -16.75 -17.54 7.53
CA ILE A 426 -17.37 -16.91 8.69
C ILE A 426 -18.60 -17.72 9.09
N LEU A 427 -18.61 -18.22 10.32
CA LEU A 427 -19.74 -18.89 10.94
C LEU A 427 -20.35 -17.97 12.01
N ASP A 428 -21.55 -17.46 11.74
CA ASP A 428 -22.34 -16.64 12.66
C ASP A 428 -23.39 -17.53 13.35
N CYS A 429 -23.11 -17.90 14.60
CA CYS A 429 -23.80 -18.96 15.33
C CYS A 429 -24.54 -18.41 16.57
N PRO A 430 -25.77 -17.91 16.44
CA PRO A 430 -26.58 -17.56 17.59
C PRO A 430 -26.91 -18.80 18.43
N LEU A 431 -26.59 -18.74 19.72
CA LEU A 431 -26.74 -19.83 20.68
C LEU A 431 -28.20 -19.98 21.12
N GLN A 432 -28.62 -21.22 21.37
CA GLN A 432 -29.80 -21.57 22.17
C GLN A 432 -29.37 -22.02 23.58
N GLU A 433 -30.30 -22.05 24.53
CA GLU A 433 -30.06 -22.56 25.89
C GLU A 433 -29.58 -24.02 25.85
N GLY A 434 -28.25 -24.22 25.90
CA GLY A 434 -27.60 -25.52 25.81
C GLY A 434 -26.07 -25.39 25.77
N ILE A 435 -25.36 -26.38 26.31
CA ILE A 435 -23.90 -26.43 26.36
C ILE A 435 -23.40 -27.11 25.08
N VAL A 436 -23.30 -26.39 23.97
CA VAL A 436 -22.59 -26.91 22.78
C VAL A 436 -21.32 -26.10 22.56
N SER A 437 -20.18 -26.79 22.53
CA SER A 437 -18.87 -26.18 22.35
C SER A 437 -18.68 -25.72 20.91
N VAL A 438 -18.85 -24.41 20.67
CA VAL A 438 -18.57 -23.79 19.36
C VAL A 438 -17.08 -23.85 18.99
N ARG A 439 -16.21 -24.03 19.99
CA ARG A 439 -14.76 -24.24 19.81
C ARG A 439 -14.44 -25.50 18.99
N ASP A 440 -15.24 -26.57 19.15
CA ASP A 440 -15.00 -27.84 18.46
C ASP A 440 -15.20 -27.71 16.93
N TRP A 441 -16.11 -26.81 16.52
CA TRP A 441 -16.28 -26.45 15.12
C TRP A 441 -15.05 -25.76 14.54
N LEU A 442 -14.45 -24.85 15.30
CA LEU A 442 -13.20 -24.20 14.90
C LEU A 442 -12.11 -25.26 14.72
N GLU A 443 -11.92 -26.17 15.68
CA GLU A 443 -10.84 -27.17 15.66
C GLU A 443 -10.98 -28.20 14.53
N GLU A 444 -12.19 -28.64 14.21
CA GLU A 444 -12.38 -29.64 13.16
C GLU A 444 -12.33 -29.07 11.73
N LEU A 445 -12.75 -27.82 11.53
CA LEU A 445 -12.78 -27.18 10.22
C LEU A 445 -11.43 -26.57 9.80
N GLN A 446 -10.46 -26.52 10.73
CA GLN A 446 -9.10 -26.09 10.46
C GLN A 446 -8.42 -26.92 9.37
N LEU A 447 -7.76 -26.21 8.47
CA LEU A 447 -6.85 -26.75 7.47
C LEU A 447 -5.40 -26.74 7.97
N SER A 448 -4.50 -27.30 7.16
CA SER A 448 -3.07 -27.29 7.48
C SER A 448 -2.52 -25.86 7.55
N LEU A 449 -1.40 -25.64 8.25
CA LEU A 449 -0.79 -24.32 8.42
C LEU A 449 -0.35 -23.68 7.09
N ASP A 450 -0.13 -24.49 6.06
CA ASP A 450 0.30 -24.06 4.73
C ASP A 450 -0.89 -23.66 3.83
N GLU A 451 -2.12 -24.05 4.20
CA GLU A 451 -3.34 -23.68 3.48
C GLU A 451 -3.82 -22.29 3.94
N GLY A 452 -3.99 -21.37 2.98
CA GLY A 452 -4.47 -20.01 3.25
C GLY A 452 -5.95 -20.00 3.66
N GLN A 453 -6.21 -20.11 4.97
CA GLN A 453 -7.56 -20.16 5.52
C GLN A 453 -7.69 -19.13 6.65
N CYS A 454 -8.70 -18.27 6.53
CA CYS A 454 -9.27 -17.51 7.62
C CYS A 454 -10.60 -18.16 8.00
N LEU A 455 -10.75 -18.60 9.25
CA LEU A 455 -11.99 -19.13 9.79
C LEU A 455 -12.36 -18.31 11.02
N ILE A 456 -13.52 -17.68 11.01
CA ILE A 456 -14.08 -16.91 12.12
C ILE A 456 -15.37 -17.58 12.56
N VAL A 457 -15.53 -17.82 13.85
CA VAL A 457 -16.73 -18.42 14.43
C VAL A 457 -17.17 -17.55 15.60
N ALA A 458 -18.36 -16.97 15.48
CA ALA A 458 -18.95 -16.14 16.52
C ALA A 458 -20.13 -16.86 17.16
N ALA A 459 -20.13 -16.97 18.48
CA ALA A 459 -21.23 -17.49 19.26
C ALA A 459 -21.94 -16.34 19.97
N ALA A 460 -23.09 -15.93 19.43
CA ALA A 460 -23.87 -14.82 19.97
C ALA A 460 -24.96 -15.32 20.93
N PRO A 461 -25.12 -14.75 22.13
CA PRO A 461 -26.19 -15.13 23.02
C PRO A 461 -27.56 -14.64 22.49
N PRO A 462 -28.69 -15.24 22.91
CA PRO A 462 -30.02 -14.94 22.39
C PRO A 462 -30.41 -13.45 22.33
N HIS A 463 -29.91 -12.65 23.27
CA HIS A 463 -30.20 -11.23 23.39
C HIS A 463 -29.32 -10.33 22.48
N GLU A 464 -28.27 -10.88 21.86
CA GLU A 464 -27.33 -10.19 20.97
C GLU A 464 -27.21 -10.88 19.59
N ASN A 465 -28.20 -11.68 19.18
CA ASN A 465 -28.16 -12.52 17.95
C ASN A 465 -27.84 -11.79 16.63
N GLU A 466 -27.98 -10.46 16.56
CA GLU A 466 -27.66 -9.63 15.38
C GLU A 466 -26.36 -8.85 15.53
N ARG A 467 -25.83 -8.76 16.75
CA ARG A 467 -24.73 -7.84 17.07
C ARG A 467 -23.45 -8.19 16.31
N PHE A 468 -23.15 -9.47 16.13
CA PHE A 468 -22.02 -9.92 15.32
C PHE A 468 -22.17 -9.51 13.84
N ALA A 469 -23.30 -9.81 13.22
CA ALA A 469 -23.56 -9.45 11.81
C ALA A 469 -23.46 -7.93 11.57
N CYS A 470 -24.02 -7.12 12.49
CA CYS A 470 -23.90 -5.65 12.44
C CYS A 470 -22.43 -5.21 12.56
N CYS A 471 -21.69 -5.72 13.54
CA CYS A 471 -20.29 -5.38 13.76
C CYS A 471 -19.40 -5.76 12.57
N LEU A 472 -19.64 -6.93 11.95
CA LEU A 472 -18.98 -7.36 10.72
C LEU A 472 -19.25 -6.38 9.58
N LEU A 473 -20.51 -5.99 9.38
CA LEU A 473 -20.90 -5.06 8.34
C LEU A 473 -20.30 -3.66 8.56
N GLU A 474 -20.30 -3.17 9.80
CA GLU A 474 -19.68 -1.89 10.18
C GLU A 474 -18.17 -1.93 9.91
N THR A 475 -17.49 -3.01 10.31
CA THR A 475 -16.05 -3.20 10.08
C THR A 475 -15.72 -3.19 8.59
N LEU A 476 -16.51 -3.89 7.77
CA LEU A 476 -16.33 -3.91 6.32
C LEU A 476 -16.60 -2.54 5.68
N ASN A 477 -17.56 -1.76 6.18
CA ASN A 477 -17.86 -0.42 5.68
C ASN A 477 -16.81 0.63 6.09
N GLN A 478 -16.21 0.48 7.27
CA GLN A 478 -15.17 1.38 7.77
C GLN A 478 -13.80 1.11 7.13
N ALA A 479 -13.63 -0.05 6.49
CA ALA A 479 -12.41 -0.39 5.79
C ALA A 479 -12.04 0.67 4.75
N ASN A 480 -10.83 1.20 4.87
CA ASN A 480 -10.32 2.22 3.96
C ASN A 480 -10.09 1.60 2.57
N GLN A 481 -10.79 2.13 1.56
CA GLN A 481 -10.67 1.67 0.18
C GLN A 481 -9.23 1.71 -0.35
N LEU A 482 -8.36 2.58 0.16
CA LEU A 482 -6.96 2.69 -0.28
C LEU A 482 -6.05 1.60 0.31
N SER A 483 -6.22 1.26 1.59
CA SER A 483 -5.40 0.24 2.24
C SER A 483 -5.98 -1.17 2.12
N GLY A 484 -7.28 -1.28 1.83
CA GLY A 484 -8.02 -2.53 1.91
C GLY A 484 -8.20 -3.01 3.35
N LEU A 485 -8.67 -4.25 3.51
CA LEU A 485 -8.86 -4.95 4.77
C LEU A 485 -8.34 -6.39 4.64
N THR A 486 -7.36 -6.75 5.45
CA THR A 486 -6.85 -8.13 5.55
C THR A 486 -7.73 -8.97 6.47
N ALA A 487 -7.65 -10.30 6.35
CA ALA A 487 -8.29 -11.22 7.29
C ALA A 487 -7.79 -11.00 8.73
N ALA A 488 -6.48 -10.75 8.90
CA ALA A 488 -5.88 -10.43 10.19
C ALA A 488 -6.43 -9.11 10.77
N GLY A 489 -6.59 -8.09 9.92
CA GLY A 489 -7.20 -6.81 10.29
C GLY A 489 -8.66 -6.94 10.66
N LEU A 490 -9.43 -7.72 9.89
CA LEU A 490 -10.82 -8.05 10.21
C LEU A 490 -10.93 -8.73 11.58
N ILE A 491 -10.11 -9.76 11.84
CA ILE A 491 -10.09 -10.46 13.14
C ILE A 491 -9.77 -9.47 14.26
N THR A 492 -8.74 -8.64 14.09
CA THR A 492 -8.30 -7.69 15.12
C THR A 492 -9.39 -6.67 15.44
N GLN A 493 -10.06 -6.11 14.42
CA GLN A 493 -11.13 -5.15 14.63
C GLN A 493 -12.36 -5.79 15.30
N LEU A 494 -12.77 -6.98 14.85
CA LEU A 494 -13.87 -7.72 15.48
C LEU A 494 -13.57 -8.05 16.95
N GLN A 495 -12.33 -8.42 17.28
CA GLN A 495 -11.93 -8.65 18.68
C GLN A 495 -12.08 -7.38 19.53
N ILE A 496 -11.69 -6.22 19.01
CA ILE A 496 -11.77 -4.95 19.73
C ILE A 496 -13.23 -4.54 19.95
N GLU A 497 -14.04 -4.56 18.89
CA GLU A 497 -15.44 -4.13 18.94
C GLU A 497 -16.30 -5.05 19.82
N LEU A 498 -16.01 -6.35 19.82
CA LEU A 498 -16.76 -7.36 20.59
C LEU A 498 -16.21 -7.59 22.00
N ALA A 499 -15.08 -6.98 22.38
CA ALA A 499 -14.45 -7.17 23.70
C ALA A 499 -15.36 -6.79 24.88
N LYS A 500 -16.36 -5.94 24.65
CA LYS A 500 -17.33 -5.49 25.68
C LYS A 500 -18.69 -6.18 25.59
N THR A 501 -18.83 -7.17 24.71
CA THR A 501 -20.07 -7.93 24.49
C THR A 501 -19.96 -9.32 25.09
N ASP A 502 -21.09 -10.02 25.22
CA ASP A 502 -21.11 -11.41 25.68
C ASP A 502 -20.90 -12.41 24.52
N ILE A 503 -20.61 -11.91 23.31
CA ILE A 503 -20.32 -12.72 22.13
C ILE A 503 -18.95 -13.39 22.27
N GLN A 504 -18.94 -14.72 22.15
CA GLN A 504 -17.69 -15.47 22.13
C GLN A 504 -17.16 -15.54 20.70
N LEU A 505 -16.01 -14.92 20.45
CA LEU A 505 -15.34 -14.93 19.16
C LEU A 505 -14.18 -15.92 19.17
N TYR A 506 -14.24 -16.90 18.26
CA TYR A 506 -13.16 -17.85 17.98
C TYR A 506 -12.67 -17.65 16.56
N PHE A 507 -11.37 -17.80 16.32
CA PHE A 507 -10.81 -17.65 14.99
C PHE A 507 -9.59 -18.53 14.77
N TRP A 508 -9.34 -18.82 13.51
CA TRP A 508 -8.17 -19.49 13.00
C TRP A 508 -7.68 -18.75 11.76
N LEU A 509 -6.37 -18.57 11.69
CA LEU A 509 -5.72 -17.98 10.55
C LEU A 509 -4.50 -18.84 10.22
N SER A 510 -4.47 -19.40 9.02
CA SER A 510 -3.36 -20.15 8.46
C SER A 510 -2.97 -19.60 7.09
N GLY A 511 -1.86 -20.10 6.54
CA GLY A 511 -1.19 -19.49 5.40
C GLY A 511 -0.16 -18.49 5.87
N SER A 512 1.00 -18.97 6.30
CA SER A 512 2.21 -18.13 6.42
C SER A 512 2.71 -17.65 5.05
N GLN A 513 2.16 -18.24 3.99
CA GLN A 513 2.51 -18.07 2.61
C GLN A 513 1.51 -17.13 1.92
N GLY A 514 1.41 -15.86 2.33
CA GLY A 514 0.65 -14.80 1.63
C GLY A 514 -0.43 -14.11 2.46
N ILE A 515 -0.69 -12.84 2.17
CA ILE A 515 -1.74 -12.06 2.87
C ILE A 515 -3.12 -12.48 2.34
N ILE A 516 -4.03 -12.85 3.24
CA ILE A 516 -5.43 -13.10 2.87
C ILE A 516 -6.17 -11.76 2.94
N GLU A 517 -6.55 -11.21 1.80
CA GLU A 517 -7.31 -9.95 1.73
C GLU A 517 -8.83 -10.22 1.71
N VAL A 518 -9.56 -9.59 2.63
CA VAL A 518 -11.02 -9.57 2.61
C VAL A 518 -11.50 -8.50 1.65
N LEU A 519 -10.93 -7.29 1.72
CA LEU A 519 -11.17 -6.22 0.77
C LEU A 519 -9.79 -5.81 0.21
N PRO A 520 -9.55 -5.86 -1.10
CA PRO A 520 -8.28 -5.44 -1.67
C PRO A 520 -8.14 -3.92 -1.53
N GLY A 521 -6.90 -3.44 -1.43
CA GLY A 521 -6.63 -2.01 -1.50
C GLY A 521 -6.75 -1.51 -2.95
N LYS A 522 -7.51 -0.44 -3.17
CA LYS A 522 -7.51 0.28 -4.45
C LYS A 522 -6.19 1.03 -4.61
N THR A 523 -5.57 0.89 -5.76
CA THR A 523 -4.30 1.55 -6.05
C THR A 523 -4.54 3.04 -6.19
N LEU A 524 -3.63 3.86 -5.63
CA LEU A 524 -3.66 5.33 -5.65
C LEU A 524 -3.82 5.94 -7.07
N PHE A 525 -3.58 5.14 -8.11
CA PHE A 525 -3.61 5.54 -9.52
C PHE A 525 -4.50 4.63 -10.39
N SER A 526 -5.32 3.75 -9.79
CA SER A 526 -6.36 3.05 -10.55
C SER A 526 -7.41 4.05 -11.00
N GLY A 527 -7.30 4.46 -12.26
CA GLY A 527 -8.38 5.08 -13.01
C GLY A 527 -9.52 4.09 -13.21
N GLU A 528 -10.28 3.81 -12.15
CA GLU A 528 -11.71 3.61 -12.32
C GLU A 528 -12.30 4.99 -12.57
N SER A 529 -12.88 5.15 -13.75
CA SER A 529 -13.68 6.27 -14.19
C SER A 529 -14.79 6.58 -13.18
N ILE A 530 -14.50 7.45 -12.21
CA ILE A 530 -15.53 8.18 -11.45
C ILE A 530 -16.40 9.02 -12.41
N GLU A 531 -15.93 9.24 -13.64
CA GLU A 531 -16.67 9.91 -14.71
C GLU A 531 -17.97 9.20 -15.16
N GLN A 532 -18.23 7.93 -14.77
CA GLN A 532 -19.50 7.26 -15.10
C GLN A 532 -20.52 7.16 -13.95
N LYS A 533 -20.30 7.84 -12.80
CA LYS A 533 -21.35 8.08 -11.79
C LYS A 533 -21.65 9.55 -11.52
N ALA A 534 -21.02 10.47 -12.28
CA ALA A 534 -21.27 11.91 -12.19
C ALA A 534 -22.31 12.42 -13.22
N GLU A 535 -22.85 11.56 -14.08
CA GLU A 535 -23.99 11.87 -14.94
C GLU A 535 -25.29 11.28 -14.37
N ASP A 536 -25.62 11.58 -13.10
CA ASP A 536 -27.03 11.69 -12.65
C ASP A 536 -27.22 12.19 -11.20
N ILE A 537 -26.29 12.98 -10.65
CA ILE A 537 -26.62 13.82 -9.49
C ILE A 537 -26.84 15.22 -10.03
N GLY A 538 -28.10 15.49 -10.39
CA GLY A 538 -28.56 16.84 -10.70
C GLY A 538 -28.00 17.83 -9.67
N SER A 539 -27.39 18.89 -10.18
CA SER A 539 -26.80 20.00 -9.44
C SER A 539 -27.69 20.46 -8.29
N LEU A 540 -27.42 19.98 -7.08
CA LEU A 540 -27.86 20.66 -5.87
C LEU A 540 -27.00 21.93 -5.75
N PRO A 541 -27.60 23.11 -5.51
CA PRO A 541 -26.84 24.34 -5.32
C PRO A 541 -25.91 24.22 -4.11
N ASP A 542 -24.67 24.71 -4.24
CA ASP A 542 -23.72 24.75 -3.13
C ASP A 542 -24.34 25.52 -1.94
N ASP A 543 -24.36 24.89 -0.77
CA ASP A 543 -24.75 25.54 0.49
C ASP A 543 -23.64 26.49 0.93
N LEU A 544 -23.64 27.72 0.41
CA LEU A 544 -22.67 28.77 0.72
C LEU A 544 -23.02 29.57 1.98
N SER A 545 -23.85 29.03 2.85
CA SER A 545 -24.34 29.77 4.02
C SER A 545 -23.26 29.95 5.09
N SER A 546 -23.31 31.11 5.74
CA SER A 546 -22.39 31.57 6.77
C SER A 546 -23.19 31.96 8.00
N ALA A 547 -22.72 31.60 9.20
CA ALA A 547 -23.33 32.09 10.45
C ALA A 547 -22.98 33.55 10.73
N VAL A 548 -21.90 34.06 10.12
CA VAL A 548 -21.37 35.42 10.32
C VAL A 548 -21.49 36.33 9.09
N GLY A 549 -22.19 35.88 8.04
CA GLY A 549 -22.46 36.67 6.83
C GLY A 549 -21.27 36.79 5.86
N ILE A 550 -20.35 35.83 5.88
CA ILE A 550 -19.21 35.75 4.96
C ILE A 550 -19.65 35.18 3.61
N ASP A 551 -19.14 35.77 2.53
CA ASP A 551 -19.40 35.34 1.16
C ASP A 551 -18.33 34.34 0.68
N TYR A 552 -18.75 33.10 0.44
CA TYR A 552 -17.90 32.00 -0.03
C TYR A 552 -17.90 31.82 -1.56
N THR A 553 -18.61 32.67 -2.32
CA THR A 553 -18.72 32.52 -3.79
C THR A 553 -17.36 32.56 -4.47
N HIS A 554 -16.47 33.45 -4.04
CA HIS A 554 -15.13 33.56 -4.62
C HIS A 554 -14.29 32.29 -4.40
N LEU A 555 -14.34 31.71 -3.19
CA LEU A 555 -13.65 30.46 -2.89
C LEU A 555 -14.19 29.30 -3.73
N ARG A 556 -15.53 29.20 -3.86
CA ARG A 556 -16.18 28.20 -4.74
C ARG A 556 -15.65 28.32 -6.17
N ASP A 557 -15.65 29.52 -6.73
CA ASP A 557 -15.25 29.75 -8.13
C ASP A 557 -13.77 29.40 -8.37
N LEU A 558 -12.89 29.73 -7.40
CA LEU A 558 -11.47 29.36 -7.47
C LEU A 558 -11.26 27.84 -7.41
N LEU A 559 -11.99 27.15 -6.54
CA LEU A 559 -11.94 25.70 -6.40
C LEU A 559 -12.51 24.99 -7.63
N GLN A 560 -13.64 25.47 -8.15
CA GLN A 560 -14.24 24.98 -9.39
C GLN A 560 -13.28 25.15 -10.59
N ALA A 561 -12.55 26.26 -10.63
CA ALA A 561 -11.52 26.52 -11.64
C ALA A 561 -10.18 25.78 -11.37
N LYS A 562 -10.09 24.96 -10.31
CA LYS A 562 -8.87 24.24 -9.89
C LYS A 562 -7.66 25.16 -9.66
N ARG A 563 -7.89 26.41 -9.25
CA ARG A 563 -6.84 27.40 -8.92
C ARG A 563 -6.42 27.23 -7.46
N TRP A 564 -5.78 26.11 -7.15
CA TRP A 564 -5.53 25.62 -5.78
C TRP A 564 -4.76 26.60 -4.89
N LEU A 565 -3.70 27.23 -5.41
CA LEU A 565 -2.93 28.25 -4.67
C LEU A 565 -3.78 29.45 -4.27
N GLU A 566 -4.64 29.91 -5.17
CA GLU A 566 -5.49 31.07 -4.94
C GLU A 566 -6.65 30.72 -4.00
N ALA A 567 -7.23 29.53 -4.17
CA ALA A 567 -8.24 29.00 -3.26
C ALA A 567 -7.70 28.84 -1.83
N ASP A 568 -6.45 28.43 -1.66
CA ASP A 568 -5.80 28.28 -0.35
C ASP A 568 -5.59 29.64 0.35
N ARG A 569 -5.12 30.65 -0.41
CA ARG A 569 -5.01 32.04 0.08
C ARG A 569 -6.37 32.64 0.43
N GLU A 570 -7.38 32.37 -0.38
CA GLU A 570 -8.74 32.82 -0.11
C GLU A 570 -9.31 32.12 1.13
N THR A 571 -9.07 30.81 1.29
CA THR A 571 -9.47 30.05 2.48
C THR A 571 -8.89 30.66 3.75
N THR A 572 -7.59 30.99 3.74
CA THR A 572 -6.91 31.69 4.83
C THR A 572 -7.60 33.02 5.16
N THR A 573 -7.86 33.82 4.13
CA THR A 573 -8.48 35.14 4.27
C THR A 573 -9.88 35.03 4.88
N LEU A 574 -10.68 34.06 4.43
CA LEU A 574 -12.04 33.84 4.92
C LEU A 574 -12.04 33.35 6.36
N MET A 575 -11.14 32.43 6.73
CA MET A 575 -11.05 31.95 8.12
C MET A 575 -10.67 33.05 9.11
N LEU A 576 -9.77 33.98 8.73
CA LEU A 576 -9.43 35.14 9.56
C LEU A 576 -10.63 36.09 9.74
N LYS A 577 -11.39 36.35 8.67
CA LYS A 577 -12.60 37.18 8.72
C LYS A 577 -13.69 36.55 9.61
N VAL A 578 -13.90 35.24 9.49
CA VAL A 578 -14.90 34.50 10.30
C VAL A 578 -14.56 34.59 11.79
N ALA A 579 -13.28 34.51 12.14
CA ALA A 579 -12.82 34.64 13.51
C ALA A 579 -12.84 36.09 14.06
N GLY A 580 -13.29 37.08 13.27
CA GLY A 580 -13.36 38.48 13.68
C GLY A 580 -12.02 39.23 13.65
N HIS A 581 -11.00 38.65 13.01
CA HIS A 581 -9.65 39.20 12.96
C HIS A 581 -9.41 39.95 11.64
N ASN A 582 -9.79 41.22 11.59
CA ASN A 582 -9.55 42.08 10.42
C ASN A 582 -8.13 42.70 10.39
N GLU A 583 -7.40 42.70 11.52
CA GLU A 583 -6.08 43.32 11.66
C GLU A 583 -4.96 42.33 12.05
N GLN A 584 -5.29 41.15 12.58
CA GLN A 584 -4.32 40.11 12.93
C GLN A 584 -4.01 39.22 11.72
N GLN A 585 -2.74 38.78 11.60
CA GLN A 585 -2.29 37.94 10.48
C GLN A 585 -2.39 36.43 10.76
N TYR A 586 -2.93 36.02 11.93
CA TYR A 586 -2.98 34.63 12.35
C TYR A 586 -4.17 34.28 13.24
N LEU A 587 -4.51 32.99 13.35
CA LEU A 587 -5.51 32.43 14.26
C LEU A 587 -4.83 31.81 15.50
N ASP A 588 -5.45 32.01 16.66
CA ASP A 588 -5.09 31.35 17.93
C ASP A 588 -6.05 30.19 18.27
N ALA A 589 -5.70 29.42 19.32
CA ALA A 589 -6.48 28.24 19.72
C ALA A 589 -7.90 28.60 20.17
N GLN A 590 -8.05 29.72 20.89
CA GLN A 590 -9.34 30.17 21.42
C GLN A 590 -10.32 30.57 20.31
N SER A 591 -9.81 31.20 19.25
CA SER A 591 -10.57 31.54 18.05
C SER A 591 -11.01 30.29 17.28
N LEU A 592 -10.20 29.22 17.29
CA LEU A 592 -10.54 27.93 16.67
C LEU A 592 -11.60 27.16 17.46
N GLU A 593 -11.50 27.11 18.78
CA GLU A 593 -12.47 26.42 19.65
C GLU A 593 -13.88 27.01 19.53
N SER A 594 -13.96 28.33 19.34
CA SER A 594 -15.22 29.06 19.15
C SER A 594 -15.61 29.27 17.68
N PHE A 595 -14.83 28.73 16.73
CA PHE A 595 -15.05 28.95 15.30
C PHE A 595 -16.45 28.45 14.89
N PRO A 596 -17.28 29.25 14.17
CA PRO A 596 -18.63 28.85 13.80
C PRO A 596 -18.67 27.57 12.96
N CYS A 597 -19.43 26.56 13.42
CA CYS A 597 -19.52 25.27 12.75
C CYS A 597 -20.06 25.38 11.33
N LYS A 598 -21.02 26.29 11.11
CA LYS A 598 -21.61 26.53 9.80
C LYS A 598 -20.57 26.95 8.77
N ASP A 599 -19.73 27.94 9.11
CA ASP A 599 -18.66 28.46 8.27
C ASP A 599 -17.54 27.45 8.01
N LEU A 600 -17.11 26.74 9.06
CA LEU A 600 -16.09 25.69 8.93
C LEU A 600 -16.55 24.54 8.03
N ASN A 601 -17.82 24.15 8.16
CA ASN A 601 -18.44 23.13 7.32
C ASN A 601 -18.58 23.59 5.88
N THR A 602 -18.95 24.84 5.63
CA THR A 602 -19.05 25.42 4.27
C THR A 602 -17.69 25.38 3.57
N ILE A 603 -16.61 25.84 4.22
CA ILE A 603 -15.25 25.77 3.67
C ILE A 603 -14.83 24.31 3.41
N ASN A 604 -15.04 23.43 4.39
CA ASN A 604 -14.63 22.03 4.27
C ASN A 604 -15.39 21.30 3.15
N LYS A 605 -16.71 21.52 3.00
CA LYS A 605 -17.52 20.94 1.93
C LYS A 605 -17.06 21.41 0.54
N LEU A 606 -16.76 22.70 0.38
CA LEU A 606 -16.26 23.22 -0.89
C LEU A 606 -14.94 22.54 -1.29
N TRP A 607 -13.98 22.44 -0.37
CA TRP A 607 -12.72 21.76 -0.65
C TRP A 607 -12.91 20.29 -1.00
N ILE A 608 -13.76 19.56 -0.28
CA ILE A 608 -14.05 18.14 -0.57
C ILE A 608 -14.72 17.98 -1.93
N ASN A 609 -15.76 18.76 -2.21
CA ASN A 609 -16.56 18.64 -3.43
C ASN A 609 -15.69 18.87 -4.67
N TYR A 610 -14.94 19.97 -4.70
CA TYR A 610 -14.18 20.38 -5.87
C TYR A 610 -12.82 19.69 -6.00
N SER A 611 -12.31 19.06 -4.93
CA SER A 611 -11.12 18.19 -4.98
C SER A 611 -11.45 16.70 -5.14
N HIS A 612 -12.74 16.34 -5.27
CA HIS A 612 -13.21 14.95 -5.32
C HIS A 612 -12.75 14.13 -4.10
N GLY A 613 -12.84 14.72 -2.90
CA GLY A 613 -12.50 14.08 -1.63
C GLY A 613 -11.01 13.96 -1.33
N ARG A 614 -10.13 14.60 -2.13
CA ARG A 614 -8.68 14.58 -1.92
C ARG A 614 -8.19 15.58 -0.88
N PHE A 615 -8.80 16.75 -0.84
CA PHE A 615 -8.41 17.90 -0.01
C PHE A 615 -9.56 18.31 0.90
N GLY A 616 -9.23 18.92 2.02
CA GLY A 616 -10.19 19.35 3.04
C GLY A 616 -9.71 19.02 4.45
N PHE A 617 -10.14 19.83 5.40
CA PHE A 617 -9.72 19.68 6.80
C PHE A 617 -10.25 18.38 7.44
N SER A 618 -11.41 17.87 7.02
CA SER A 618 -11.89 16.57 7.51
C SER A 618 -11.07 15.38 6.97
N ILE A 619 -10.46 15.53 5.79
CA ILE A 619 -9.53 14.56 5.21
C ILE A 619 -8.22 14.57 6.02
N GLN A 620 -7.70 15.76 6.34
CA GLN A 620 -6.55 15.93 7.23
C GLN A 620 -6.81 15.31 8.62
N HIS A 621 -7.97 15.57 9.23
CA HIS A 621 -8.34 14.95 10.49
C HIS A 621 -8.35 13.41 10.43
N ARG A 622 -8.86 12.82 9.34
CA ARG A 622 -8.86 11.36 9.15
C ARG A 622 -7.43 10.80 9.10
N ILE A 623 -6.53 11.48 8.37
CA ILE A 623 -5.12 11.09 8.29
C ILE A 623 -4.48 11.17 9.68
N TRP A 624 -4.77 12.22 10.45
CA TRP A 624 -4.27 12.37 11.82
C TRP A 624 -4.72 11.23 12.74
N GLN A 625 -6.00 10.87 12.73
CA GLN A 625 -6.53 9.78 13.55
C GLN A 625 -5.85 8.43 13.24
N SER A 626 -5.44 8.21 11.98
CA SER A 626 -4.70 7.00 11.58
C SER A 626 -3.26 6.90 12.14
N ILE A 627 -2.73 7.97 12.73
CA ILE A 627 -1.33 8.06 13.21
C ILE A 627 -1.25 8.08 14.74
N LYS A 628 -2.25 8.69 15.39
CA LYS A 628 -2.24 9.05 16.82
C LYS A 628 -2.00 7.88 17.80
N ASN A 629 -2.12 6.61 17.36
CA ASN A 629 -2.00 5.43 18.21
C ASN A 629 -0.63 4.72 18.19
N ASN A 630 0.40 5.23 17.49
CA ASN A 630 1.59 4.43 17.13
C ASN A 630 2.99 4.95 17.56
N SER A 631 3.15 5.95 18.44
CA SER A 631 4.49 6.52 18.75
C SER A 631 5.15 5.95 20.01
N ALA A 632 6.47 5.73 19.92
CA ALA A 632 7.37 5.41 21.03
C ALA A 632 8.20 6.66 21.37
N THR A 633 8.14 7.12 22.62
CA THR A 633 8.77 8.38 23.05
C THR A 633 10.29 8.29 23.17
N ASP A 634 11.03 9.24 22.58
CA ASP A 634 12.46 9.46 22.88
C ASP A 634 12.66 9.75 24.39
N PRO A 635 13.38 8.93 25.15
CA PRO A 635 13.56 9.10 26.59
C PRO A 635 14.33 10.37 26.98
N VAL A 636 15.27 10.81 26.15
CA VAL A 636 16.11 11.98 26.39
C VAL A 636 15.32 13.24 26.07
N LEU A 637 14.60 13.27 24.94
CA LEU A 637 13.71 14.37 24.58
C LEU A 637 12.53 14.48 25.56
N SER A 638 12.00 13.34 26.02
CA SER A 638 10.90 13.26 27.00
C SER A 638 11.29 13.86 28.35
N LEU A 639 12.56 13.69 28.76
CA LEU A 639 13.11 14.32 29.97
C LEU A 639 13.26 15.85 29.82
N MET A 640 13.42 16.35 28.58
CA MET A 640 13.74 17.75 28.29
C MET A 640 12.52 18.62 27.99
N ILE A 641 11.49 18.12 27.28
CA ILE A 641 10.30 18.91 26.90
C ILE A 641 8.94 18.29 27.30
N GLY A 642 8.97 17.14 27.99
CA GLY A 642 7.80 16.43 28.51
C GLY A 642 7.23 15.40 27.53
N SER A 643 6.92 14.20 28.04
CA SER A 643 6.50 13.03 27.24
C SER A 643 5.32 13.30 26.29
N ALA A 644 4.30 14.03 26.75
CA ALA A 644 3.13 14.36 25.93
C ALA A 644 3.49 15.26 24.73
N LYS A 645 4.43 16.20 24.89
CA LYS A 645 4.87 17.09 23.80
C LYS A 645 5.79 16.37 22.82
N VAL A 646 6.60 15.42 23.30
CA VAL A 646 7.41 14.55 22.44
C VAL A 646 6.54 13.67 21.55
N ALA A 647 5.57 12.96 22.12
CA ALA A 647 4.64 12.13 21.36
C ALA A 647 3.84 12.94 20.32
N ALA A 648 3.42 14.16 20.68
CA ALA A 648 2.76 15.09 19.76
C ALA A 648 3.68 15.53 18.62
N SER A 649 4.97 15.79 18.91
CA SER A 649 5.95 16.21 17.90
C SER A 649 6.29 15.12 16.89
N GLU A 650 6.44 13.86 17.33
CA GLU A 650 6.69 12.72 16.45
C GLU A 650 5.48 12.42 15.56
N SER A 651 4.28 12.39 16.17
CA SER A 651 3.04 12.14 15.42
C SER A 651 2.74 13.26 14.41
N CYS A 652 3.11 14.51 14.74
CA CYS A 652 3.03 15.66 13.83
C CYS A 652 3.98 15.52 12.64
N ILE A 653 5.21 15.06 12.87
CA ILE A 653 6.19 14.82 11.81
C ILE A 653 5.67 13.76 10.83
N ASP A 654 5.13 12.66 11.34
CA ASP A 654 4.54 11.60 10.51
C ASP A 654 3.33 12.09 9.70
N PHE A 655 2.48 12.89 10.34
CA PHE A 655 1.38 13.54 9.64
C PHE A 655 1.88 14.46 8.52
N ALA A 656 2.82 15.36 8.83
CA ALA A 656 3.39 16.31 7.88
C ALA A 656 4.10 15.61 6.71
N ASN A 657 4.74 14.46 6.95
CA ASN A 657 5.31 13.64 5.90
C ASN A 657 4.21 13.04 4.98
N ARG A 658 3.10 12.56 5.55
CA ARG A 658 1.98 11.97 4.78
C ARG A 658 1.21 12.97 3.94
N VAL A 659 0.97 14.18 4.45
CA VAL A 659 0.30 15.24 3.69
C VAL A 659 1.26 16.06 2.82
N GLY A 660 2.57 15.76 2.84
CA GLY A 660 3.57 16.42 1.98
C GLY A 660 3.98 17.81 2.42
N TRP A 661 3.83 18.15 3.70
CA TRP A 661 4.31 19.41 4.30
C TRP A 661 5.75 19.33 4.81
N ARG A 662 6.31 18.12 4.88
CA ARG A 662 7.69 17.85 5.25
C ARG A 662 8.31 16.83 4.28
N LEU A 663 9.53 17.11 3.84
CA LEU A 663 10.31 16.24 2.95
C LEU A 663 11.68 15.99 3.58
N LYS A 664 12.04 14.71 3.79
CA LYS A 664 13.24 14.28 4.54
C LYS A 664 13.21 14.82 5.97
N ASP A 665 14.03 15.84 6.26
CA ASP A 665 14.15 16.51 7.55
C ASP A 665 13.81 18.00 7.50
N SER A 666 13.21 18.45 6.39
CA SER A 666 12.91 19.87 6.16
C SER A 666 11.43 20.10 5.90
N TRP A 667 10.86 21.04 6.64
CA TRP A 667 9.53 21.58 6.38
C TRP A 667 9.52 22.32 5.04
N VAL A 668 8.54 22.00 4.21
CA VAL A 668 8.35 22.63 2.90
C VAL A 668 7.84 24.05 3.13
N ASN A 669 8.49 25.04 2.52
CA ASN A 669 8.02 26.43 2.58
C ASN A 669 6.74 26.57 1.73
N TYR A 670 5.88 27.53 2.08
CA TYR A 670 4.60 27.76 1.38
C TYR A 670 4.76 27.90 -0.14
N ASP A 671 5.75 28.68 -0.60
CA ASP A 671 6.02 28.88 -2.02
C ASP A 671 6.54 27.61 -2.75
N ALA A 672 6.90 26.58 -1.99
CA ALA A 672 7.39 25.30 -2.47
C ALA A 672 6.37 24.15 -2.28
N LEU A 673 5.15 24.44 -1.81
CA LEU A 673 4.06 23.47 -1.77
C LEU A 673 3.61 23.07 -3.18
N ILE A 674 2.99 21.90 -3.29
CA ILE A 674 2.53 21.34 -4.55
C ILE A 674 1.11 21.84 -4.82
N TRP A 675 0.97 22.79 -5.73
CA TRP A 675 -0.31 23.46 -6.05
C TRP A 675 -1.09 22.80 -7.19
N GLN A 676 -0.70 21.61 -7.61
CA GLN A 676 -1.32 20.85 -8.69
C GLN A 676 -2.27 19.78 -8.13
N GLY A 677 -3.24 19.31 -8.93
CA GLY A 677 -4.24 18.31 -8.50
C GLY A 677 -3.68 16.95 -8.07
N GLU A 678 -2.37 16.72 -8.24
CA GLU A 678 -1.65 15.51 -7.85
C GLU A 678 -1.01 15.58 -6.45
N ALA A 679 -1.16 16.69 -5.73
CA ALA A 679 -0.63 16.82 -4.38
C ALA A 679 -1.13 15.69 -3.44
N PRO A 680 -0.35 15.32 -2.41
CA PRO A 680 -0.73 14.26 -1.47
C PRO A 680 -2.12 14.47 -0.86
N ILE A 681 -2.80 13.38 -0.50
CA ILE A 681 -4.13 13.48 0.11
C ILE A 681 -4.01 14.26 1.43
N GLY A 682 -4.91 15.22 1.64
CA GLY A 682 -4.85 16.15 2.77
C GLY A 682 -3.78 17.26 2.65
N HIS A 683 -3.08 17.39 1.53
CA HIS A 683 -2.08 18.45 1.32
C HIS A 683 -2.67 19.85 1.44
N LEU A 684 -3.92 20.03 1.01
CA LEU A 684 -4.64 21.31 1.05
C LEU A 684 -5.95 21.16 1.84
N PRO A 685 -6.45 22.24 2.46
CA PRO A 685 -5.81 23.56 2.59
C PRO A 685 -4.59 23.52 3.52
N TYR A 686 -3.56 24.32 3.21
CA TYR A 686 -2.39 24.45 4.07
C TYR A 686 -2.69 25.37 5.26
N VAL A 687 -2.39 24.89 6.47
CA VAL A 687 -2.65 25.63 7.73
C VAL A 687 -1.52 26.61 8.08
N GLY A 688 -1.19 27.48 7.12
CA GLY A 688 -0.10 28.46 7.21
C GLY A 688 -0.44 29.77 7.92
N PHE A 689 -1.67 29.89 8.42
CA PHE A 689 -2.25 31.10 9.03
C PHE A 689 -2.25 31.04 10.58
N PHE A 690 -1.41 30.21 11.17
CA PHE A 690 -1.15 30.17 12.60
C PHE A 690 0.07 31.04 12.96
N GLU A 691 0.19 31.48 14.21
CA GLU A 691 1.21 32.45 14.65
C GLU A 691 2.64 32.04 14.23
N GLN A 692 3.37 32.95 13.58
CA GLN A 692 4.73 32.71 13.11
C GLN A 692 5.75 32.65 14.27
N VAL A 693 6.26 31.46 14.58
CA VAL A 693 7.49 31.34 15.40
C VAL A 693 8.70 31.44 14.48
N TRP A 694 9.30 32.63 14.37
CA TRP A 694 10.41 32.88 13.44
C TRP A 694 11.64 31.98 13.65
N ARG A 695 12.21 31.57 12.51
CA ARG A 695 13.46 30.83 12.33
C ARG A 695 14.66 31.80 12.39
N VAL A 696 15.55 31.64 13.36
CA VAL A 696 16.88 32.28 13.33
C VAL A 696 17.96 31.21 13.21
N LYS A 697 18.77 31.28 12.16
CA LYS A 697 19.93 30.41 11.96
C LYS A 697 21.15 31.10 12.60
N LEU A 698 21.59 30.61 13.76
CA LEU A 698 22.85 31.04 14.37
C LEU A 698 23.68 29.82 14.75
N LEU A 699 24.86 29.69 14.14
CA LEU A 699 25.97 28.81 14.58
C LEU A 699 25.66 27.31 14.71
N GLY A 700 24.91 26.73 13.77
CA GLY A 700 24.93 25.28 13.57
C GLY A 700 24.30 24.42 14.67
N ILE A 701 23.62 25.01 15.66
CA ILE A 701 22.79 24.31 16.63
C ILE A 701 21.33 24.53 16.23
N TRP A 702 20.77 23.57 15.49
CA TRP A 702 19.33 23.34 15.50
C TRP A 702 19.03 22.50 16.73
N GLU A 703 18.04 22.84 17.56
CA GLU A 703 17.22 21.83 18.27
C GLU A 703 16.14 22.45 19.17
N TRP A 704 16.43 23.50 19.96
CA TRP A 704 15.53 23.85 21.07
C TRP A 704 14.22 24.58 20.71
N HIS A 705 14.29 25.65 19.90
CA HIS A 705 13.09 26.45 19.60
C HIS A 705 12.16 25.80 18.56
N SER A 706 12.68 24.83 17.79
CA SER A 706 11.93 24.19 16.69
C SER A 706 10.91 23.16 17.17
N ALA A 707 11.23 22.37 18.20
CA ALA A 707 10.33 21.34 18.73
C ALA A 707 9.14 21.96 19.46
N ILE A 708 9.37 23.02 20.24
CA ILE A 708 8.32 23.76 20.97
C ILE A 708 7.41 24.51 19.99
N ALA A 709 7.97 25.19 18.99
CA ALA A 709 7.21 25.86 17.94
C ALA A 709 6.37 24.88 17.11
N THR A 710 6.95 23.74 16.75
CA THR A 710 6.26 22.67 16.01
C THR A 710 5.13 22.09 16.86
N ALA A 711 5.35 21.86 18.15
CA ALA A 711 4.33 21.37 19.06
C ALA A 711 3.18 22.39 19.23
N ALA A 712 3.47 23.69 19.34
CA ALA A 712 2.46 24.73 19.47
C ALA A 712 1.65 24.95 18.18
N TRP A 713 2.32 24.98 17.01
CA TRP A 713 1.65 25.02 15.71
C TRP A 713 0.78 23.77 15.49
N TRP A 714 1.26 22.62 15.97
CA TRP A 714 0.52 21.38 15.89
C TRP A 714 -0.71 21.36 16.81
N GLU A 715 -0.62 21.94 18.01
CA GLU A 715 -1.75 22.09 18.92
C GLU A 715 -2.90 22.84 18.23
N LEU A 716 -2.60 23.88 17.45
CA LEU A 716 -3.58 24.61 16.64
C LEU A 716 -4.19 23.75 15.52
N CYS A 717 -3.38 22.93 14.84
CA CYS A 717 -3.88 21.98 13.83
C CYS A 717 -4.87 20.98 14.46
N VAL A 718 -4.52 20.42 15.62
CA VAL A 718 -5.37 19.47 16.34
C VAL A 718 -6.64 20.13 16.86
N THR A 719 -6.58 21.38 17.34
CA THR A 719 -7.76 22.13 17.75
C THR A 719 -8.71 22.37 16.57
N LEU A 720 -8.19 22.73 15.40
CA LEU A 720 -8.99 22.85 14.18
C LEU A 720 -9.65 21.51 13.81
N PHE A 721 -8.89 20.41 13.85
CA PHE A 721 -9.41 19.09 13.52
C PHE A 721 -10.46 18.58 14.52
N SER A 722 -10.25 18.83 15.81
CA SER A 722 -11.20 18.54 16.88
C SER A 722 -12.48 19.37 16.70
N ARG A 723 -12.35 20.66 16.35
CA ARG A 723 -13.50 21.52 16.09
C ARG A 723 -14.36 20.95 14.96
N ILE A 724 -13.76 20.48 13.86
CA ILE A 724 -14.48 19.83 12.75
C ILE A 724 -15.27 18.61 13.23
N GLU A 725 -14.68 17.81 14.11
CA GLU A 725 -15.37 16.66 14.70
C GLU A 725 -16.57 17.08 15.55
N THR A 726 -16.42 18.08 16.43
CA THR A 726 -17.54 18.61 17.23
C THR A 726 -18.64 19.26 16.38
N CYS A 727 -18.31 19.75 15.19
CA CYS A 727 -19.25 20.35 14.25
C CYS A 727 -19.96 19.33 13.34
N LYS A 728 -19.69 18.02 13.47
CA LYS A 728 -20.37 16.96 12.70
C LYS A 728 -21.79 16.65 13.21
N ASP A 729 -22.07 16.88 14.50
CA ASP A 729 -23.33 16.47 15.13
C ASP A 729 -24.50 17.47 14.92
N GLU A 730 -24.26 18.64 14.30
CA GLU A 730 -25.32 19.62 13.98
C GLU A 730 -26.24 19.20 12.80
N PHE A 731 -26.18 17.95 12.32
CA PHE A 731 -26.91 17.50 11.13
C PHE A 731 -27.54 16.08 11.20
N ILE A 732 -27.81 15.54 12.41
CA ILE A 732 -28.68 14.35 12.51
C ILE A 732 -30.18 14.71 12.52
N GLU A 733 -30.57 15.98 12.66
CA GLU A 733 -31.96 16.41 12.45
C GLU A 733 -32.20 16.91 11.01
N CYS A 734 -32.16 15.99 10.05
CA CYS A 734 -32.93 15.98 8.78
C CYS A 734 -32.20 15.13 7.74
N LEU A 735 -32.41 13.81 7.80
CA LEU A 735 -32.59 12.92 6.64
C LEU A 735 -33.17 11.59 7.12
#